data_AF-A0A2G4F2R1-F1
#
_entry.id   AF-A0A2G4F2R1-F1
#
_cell.length_a   1.000
_cell.length_b   1.000
_cell.length_c   1.000
_cell.angle_alpha   90.00
_cell.angle_beta   90.00
_cell.angle_gamma   90.00
#
_symmetry.space_group_name_H-M   'P 1'
#
loop_
_entity.id
_entity.type
_entity.pdbx_description
1 polymer ?
#
loop_
_entity_poly.entity_id
_entity_poly.type
_entity_poly.pdbx_seq_one_letter_code
_entity_poly.pdbx_strand_id
1 'polypeptide(L)'
;MAAINGTSGNDTLSGTIAADLISGLGGDDAISGQEGNDRIFGNAGNDLLLGGSGNNALYGGRNRDTLQGGEGDDFLSGDLDRDILTGGGGKDIFAIGRIGTATTGGSQLENADVITDFVKGQDLISVSGISPANIEISRGTGNFSNSIVLKDPGTNQFLAILEGVRNFDSGDFIVAENPVPGVRFSSFNASLNRSSAGRLITDLSTPSNQQAKNVAETIQRVNPDVLLINEFDYDSSNTALNLFQQNYLSVSQNGAIPVNYPFRYTAPSNTGIASGFDLDNNGSTVTEVGTTGYGNDALGFGDFPGQYGMALYSKYPIDTANIRTFQNFLWKDMPGAFLPDDSATVVANDYYSPAELNVFRLSSKSHWDVPININGDIVHALVSHPTPPVFDGPEDRNGKRNHDEIRLWADYITPGKGSYIYDDRRTFGGLVPNASFVIMGDQNADPVDGDSFDNAILQLLNNSRVNTGVTSAIPASLGGIQQVADGGNNVNQKGNPAFDTADFGDAGTGSGNLRVDYVLPSADLPLNDAAVFWPVTSDPLYRLVGDRQTADTTPTSDHSLVWADIAVGDRSPRTSVKNINFLGQAIYPTGSVTVQGTQLGGLSGIDYDQVNNRYYSISDDRSDRNPARFYTLNIDLSSGALSSSGINFSGVTTLLNQNAQPFATNTLDPEGIGLTSNRSVFISSEGEVSPNLGAARVQSPFVNEFALGSGLQLRQLPVPSKFVPVVQDTNNNQIVDTGDTPTAGVRNNLAFENLTITPDGKFLFTATENALVQDGPLATINSGSRSRILKYNLTTGQPEQEFLYVTDPVALPAVPETAFSTNGLVELLALDDRGTFLALERSFSTGAPGTGNTIKLYEVRLNGASDISSINSLNAININTVKPVEKRLVLNFDSLRLPTGFDNVEGMTLGPVLPNGQQSLVLVSDNNFSATQFTQILAFGLALETEIPRRAQSLDILTDGGAIIDSTMSGDNISVETSDNKSAFITDFRTVLDSMGFDTEQNYAIDPTAINRSEVGAVSQPVGQIAAEQNIFSSLPSAFGIGSF
;
A
#
# COMPACT_ATOMS: atom_id res chain seq x y z
N MET A 1 23.83 5.00 10.61
CA MET A 1 23.25 5.61 11.81
C MET A 1 24.18 5.47 12.98
N ALA A 2 25.05 6.47 13.13
CA ALA A 2 25.70 6.78 14.38
C ALA A 2 24.74 7.62 15.24
N ALA A 3 24.83 7.47 16.55
CA ALA A 3 24.19 8.37 17.49
C ALA A 3 25.26 9.23 18.17
N ILE A 4 25.13 10.56 18.12
CA ILE A 4 26.15 11.51 18.54
C ILE A 4 25.52 12.50 19.52
N ASN A 5 26.05 12.55 20.74
CA ASN A 5 25.54 13.41 21.81
C ASN A 5 26.60 14.43 22.24
N GLY A 6 26.16 15.67 22.41
CA GLY A 6 26.87 16.72 23.13
C GLY A 6 26.75 16.55 24.64
N THR A 7 26.82 17.66 25.33
CA THR A 7 26.85 17.81 26.78
C THR A 7 25.86 18.90 27.19
N SER A 8 25.84 19.28 28.47
CA SER A 8 25.03 20.41 28.92
C SER A 8 25.70 21.78 28.69
N GLY A 9 26.77 21.83 27.92
CA GLY A 9 27.47 23.06 27.56
C GLY A 9 27.77 23.11 26.07
N ASN A 10 28.26 24.25 25.60
CA ASN A 10 28.45 24.51 24.17
C ASN A 10 29.41 23.53 23.50
N ASP A 11 28.90 22.79 22.53
CA ASP A 11 29.61 21.75 21.80
C ASP A 11 29.78 22.04 20.31
N THR A 12 30.69 21.29 19.68
CA THR A 12 30.84 21.25 18.22
C THR A 12 30.78 19.80 17.78
N LEU A 13 29.69 19.42 17.14
CA LEU A 13 29.35 18.06 16.77
C LEU A 13 29.34 17.91 15.25
N SER A 14 29.81 16.75 14.76
CA SER A 14 29.77 16.45 13.33
C SER A 14 29.41 14.98 13.11
N GLY A 15 28.43 14.77 12.23
CA GLY A 15 27.97 13.48 11.74
C GLY A 15 28.95 12.81 10.80
N THR A 16 28.44 11.86 10.04
CA THR A 16 29.15 10.99 9.12
C THR A 16 28.57 11.16 7.72
N ILE A 17 28.98 10.31 6.77
CA ILE A 17 28.40 10.31 5.41
C ILE A 17 27.13 9.44 5.29
N ALA A 18 26.64 8.95 6.42
CA ALA A 18 25.45 8.10 6.49
C ALA A 18 24.43 8.79 7.41
N ALA A 19 23.15 8.47 7.24
CA ALA A 19 22.08 8.97 8.11
C ALA A 19 22.43 8.78 9.59
N ASP A 20 22.41 9.86 10.37
CA ASP A 20 22.79 9.93 11.79
C ASP A 20 21.70 10.51 12.69
N LEU A 21 21.82 10.26 13.99
CA LEU A 21 21.02 10.86 15.04
C LEU A 21 21.92 11.72 15.92
N ILE A 22 21.76 13.04 15.91
CA ILE A 22 22.65 13.98 16.59
C ILE A 22 21.88 14.86 17.57
N SER A 23 22.42 15.04 18.78
CA SER A 23 21.82 15.87 19.83
C SER A 23 22.84 16.79 20.50
N GLY A 24 22.56 18.09 20.52
CA GLY A 24 23.33 19.09 21.28
C GLY A 24 23.15 18.96 22.79
N LEU A 25 21.91 18.66 23.23
CA LEU A 25 21.42 18.61 24.61
C LEU A 25 21.26 19.99 25.24
N GLY A 26 22.32 20.69 25.64
CA GLY A 26 22.15 22.02 26.16
C GLY A 26 23.42 22.84 26.08
N GLY A 27 23.29 24.17 26.07
CA GLY A 27 24.37 25.06 25.68
C GLY A 27 24.18 25.52 24.24
N ASP A 28 24.94 26.52 23.80
CA ASP A 28 24.87 26.99 22.41
C ASP A 28 25.77 26.11 21.52
N ASP A 29 25.17 25.20 20.76
CA ASP A 29 25.85 24.14 20.03
C ASP A 29 26.05 24.45 18.54
N ALA A 30 27.10 23.89 17.94
CA ALA A 30 27.33 23.92 16.50
C ALA A 30 27.35 22.49 15.95
N ILE A 31 26.32 22.10 15.21
CA ILE A 31 26.07 20.72 14.78
C ILE A 31 26.01 20.63 13.25
N SER A 32 26.72 19.66 12.67
CA SER A 32 26.67 19.37 11.23
C SER A 32 26.41 17.90 10.94
N GLY A 33 25.37 17.57 10.16
CA GLY A 33 25.02 16.21 9.72
C GLY A 33 25.99 15.63 8.68
N GLN A 34 26.37 16.45 7.69
CA GLN A 34 27.22 16.12 6.53
C GLN A 34 26.43 15.49 5.36
N GLU A 35 26.63 14.22 5.02
CA GLU A 35 25.87 13.53 3.98
C GLU A 35 24.98 12.47 4.64
N GLY A 36 23.80 12.24 4.11
CA GLY A 36 22.85 11.31 4.68
C GLY A 36 21.55 12.00 5.06
N ASN A 37 20.58 11.21 5.50
CA ASN A 37 19.31 11.74 5.99
C ASN A 37 19.43 11.85 7.51
N ASP A 38 19.88 12.99 8.00
CA ASP A 38 20.22 13.17 9.39
C ASP A 38 19.06 13.68 10.22
N ARG A 39 19.01 13.25 11.48
CA ARG A 39 18.09 13.80 12.48
C ARG A 39 18.88 14.56 13.53
N ILE A 40 18.69 15.87 13.57
CA ILE A 40 19.50 16.77 14.38
C ILE A 40 18.61 17.52 15.37
N PHE A 41 18.95 17.44 16.65
CA PHE A 41 18.30 18.14 17.75
C PHE A 41 19.27 19.13 18.40
N GLY A 42 19.01 20.42 18.34
CA GLY A 42 19.74 21.44 19.12
C GLY A 42 19.44 21.28 20.62
N ASN A 43 18.14 21.28 20.93
CA ASN A 43 17.55 21.21 22.26
C ASN A 43 17.53 22.55 23.00
N ALA A 44 18.47 22.83 23.91
CA ALA A 44 18.37 24.01 24.77
C ALA A 44 19.59 24.92 24.63
N GLY A 45 19.44 26.03 23.92
CA GLY A 45 20.56 26.94 23.65
C GLY A 45 20.31 27.72 22.38
N ASN A 46 21.23 28.60 21.98
CA ASN A 46 21.17 29.23 20.66
C ASN A 46 22.03 28.43 19.70
N ASP A 47 21.43 27.43 19.06
CA ASP A 47 22.12 26.40 18.31
C ASP A 47 22.28 26.75 16.83
N LEU A 48 23.34 26.22 16.22
CA LEU A 48 23.57 26.23 14.77
C LEU A 48 23.50 24.80 14.24
N LEU A 49 22.46 24.48 13.48
CA LEU A 49 22.23 23.15 12.92
C LEU A 49 22.39 23.18 11.41
N LEU A 50 23.30 22.36 10.87
CA LEU A 50 23.57 22.21 9.44
C LEU A 50 23.24 20.76 9.03
N GLY A 51 22.18 20.53 8.26
CA GLY A 51 21.80 19.20 7.76
C GLY A 51 22.85 18.65 6.80
N GLY A 52 23.02 19.32 5.65
CA GLY A 52 24.01 18.96 4.65
C GLY A 52 23.36 18.39 3.39
N SER A 53 23.80 17.26 2.87
CA SER A 53 23.18 16.62 1.69
C SER A 53 22.34 15.41 2.09
N GLY A 54 21.12 15.30 1.58
CA GLY A 54 20.14 14.27 1.93
C GLY A 54 18.88 14.90 2.52
N ASN A 55 17.88 14.09 2.83
CA ASN A 55 16.62 14.57 3.38
C ASN A 55 16.71 14.58 4.91
N ASN A 56 16.93 15.74 5.51
CA ASN A 56 17.25 15.89 6.93
C ASN A 56 16.03 16.35 7.73
N ALA A 57 16.03 16.07 9.03
CA ALA A 57 15.06 16.57 9.98
C ALA A 57 15.78 17.33 11.11
N LEU A 58 15.61 18.66 11.13
CA LEU A 58 16.29 19.58 12.04
C LEU A 58 15.29 20.16 13.04
N TYR A 59 15.63 20.08 14.32
CA TYR A 59 14.82 20.58 15.44
C TYR A 59 15.70 21.50 16.29
N GLY A 60 15.40 22.81 16.30
CA GLY A 60 16.13 23.83 17.06
C GLY A 60 15.94 23.61 18.55
N GLY A 61 14.69 23.75 19.01
CA GLY A 61 14.30 23.43 20.38
C GLY A 61 13.89 24.69 21.15
N ARG A 62 14.68 25.12 22.12
CA ARG A 62 14.43 26.31 22.94
C ARG A 62 15.53 27.31 22.68
N ASN A 63 15.17 28.59 22.82
CA ASN A 63 16.01 29.74 22.55
C ASN A 63 16.18 29.95 21.04
N ARG A 64 17.14 30.77 20.61
CA ARG A 64 17.13 31.31 19.24
C ARG A 64 18.13 30.56 18.38
N ASP A 65 17.61 29.70 17.53
CA ASP A 65 18.39 28.76 16.74
C ASP A 65 18.57 29.23 15.29
N THR A 66 19.56 28.66 14.62
CA THR A 66 19.81 28.81 13.19
C THR A 66 19.89 27.45 12.54
N LEU A 67 18.91 27.11 11.70
CA LEU A 67 18.80 25.82 11.02
C LEU A 67 19.02 26.00 9.52
N GLN A 68 19.83 25.12 8.94
CA GLN A 68 20.09 25.05 7.50
C GLN A 68 19.95 23.60 7.02
N GLY A 69 18.93 23.31 6.20
CA GLY A 69 18.66 21.97 5.64
C GLY A 69 19.78 21.51 4.71
N GLY A 70 19.97 22.21 3.59
CA GLY A 70 21.05 21.95 2.65
C GLY A 70 20.53 21.49 1.28
N GLU A 71 21.02 20.37 0.76
CA GLU A 71 20.50 19.77 -0.49
C GLU A 71 19.63 18.56 -0.13
N GLY A 72 18.44 18.43 -0.70
CA GLY A 72 17.48 17.39 -0.37
C GLY A 72 16.13 17.98 0.04
N ASP A 73 15.14 17.12 0.22
CA ASP A 73 13.83 17.55 0.72
C ASP A 73 13.89 17.54 2.26
N ASP A 74 14.07 18.71 2.88
CA ASP A 74 14.35 18.83 4.31
C ASP A 74 13.12 19.21 5.14
N PHE A 75 13.14 18.82 6.42
CA PHE A 75 12.20 19.24 7.45
C PHE A 75 12.89 20.10 8.51
N LEU A 76 12.41 21.33 8.71
CA LEU A 76 12.96 22.28 9.67
C LEU A 76 11.90 22.75 10.66
N SER A 77 12.15 22.55 11.96
CA SER A 77 11.37 23.11 13.06
C SER A 77 12.26 23.92 13.99
N GLY A 78 11.98 25.22 14.15
CA GLY A 78 12.61 26.04 15.19
C GLY A 78 12.11 25.71 16.60
N ASP A 79 10.89 25.17 16.69
CA ASP A 79 10.14 24.90 17.93
C ASP A 79 9.78 26.17 18.73
N LEU A 80 10.52 26.52 19.78
CA LEU A 80 10.17 27.61 20.70
C LEU A 80 11.13 28.80 20.55
N ASP A 81 10.58 30.00 20.73
CA ASP A 81 11.27 31.29 20.59
C ASP A 81 11.40 31.72 19.13
N ARG A 82 12.50 32.37 18.72
CA ARG A 82 12.63 32.94 17.38
C ARG A 82 13.83 32.35 16.68
N ASP A 83 13.56 31.70 15.56
CA ASP A 83 14.57 30.96 14.83
C ASP A 83 14.82 31.53 13.44
N ILE A 84 15.95 31.15 12.86
CA ILE A 84 16.31 31.43 11.47
C ILE A 84 16.37 30.09 10.74
N LEU A 85 15.50 29.90 9.76
CA LEU A 85 15.35 28.66 9.01
C LEU A 85 15.73 28.89 7.54
N THR A 86 16.56 28.01 6.98
CA THR A 86 17.00 28.03 5.58
C THR A 86 16.88 26.62 5.02
N GLY A 87 15.99 26.41 4.06
CA GLY A 87 15.72 25.08 3.51
C GLY A 87 16.88 24.61 2.63
N GLY A 88 17.26 25.44 1.67
CA GLY A 88 18.28 25.14 0.68
C GLY A 88 17.68 24.67 -0.64
N GLY A 89 18.16 23.54 -1.16
CA GLY A 89 17.77 23.01 -2.45
C GLY A 89 16.94 21.74 -2.31
N GLY A 90 15.67 21.79 -2.63
CA GLY A 90 14.76 20.64 -2.59
C GLY A 90 13.37 21.13 -2.23
N LYS A 91 12.43 20.22 -1.99
CA LYS A 91 11.10 20.58 -1.50
C LYS A 91 11.11 20.57 0.01
N ASP A 92 11.23 21.75 0.59
CA ASP A 92 11.42 21.86 2.03
C ASP A 92 10.11 22.13 2.77
N ILE A 93 10.06 21.65 4.01
CA ILE A 93 8.93 21.89 4.90
C ILE A 93 9.39 22.62 6.14
N PHE A 94 8.88 23.84 6.30
CA PHE A 94 9.13 24.66 7.49
C PHE A 94 7.95 24.51 8.45
N ALA A 95 8.18 23.83 9.58
CA ALA A 95 7.21 23.78 10.67
C ALA A 95 7.32 25.03 11.54
N ILE A 96 6.24 25.79 11.58
CA ILE A 96 6.13 26.99 12.39
C ILE A 96 5.10 26.78 13.50
N GLY A 97 5.56 26.93 14.74
CA GLY A 97 4.78 26.67 15.96
C GLY A 97 4.09 27.92 16.49
N ARG A 98 3.26 27.72 17.54
CA ARG A 98 2.86 28.84 18.41
C ARG A 98 4.03 29.16 19.32
N ILE A 99 4.61 30.35 19.16
CA ILE A 99 5.71 30.83 20.01
C ILE A 99 5.22 30.78 21.47
N GLY A 100 6.04 30.19 22.36
CA GLY A 100 5.78 30.19 23.80
C GLY A 100 5.46 31.60 24.31
N THR A 101 4.68 31.71 25.38
CA THR A 101 4.28 33.00 25.96
C THR A 101 5.51 33.88 26.21
N ALA A 102 5.64 34.95 25.40
CA ALA A 102 6.80 35.81 25.37
C ALA A 102 7.25 36.25 26.78
N THR A 103 8.54 36.07 27.04
CA THR A 103 9.24 36.86 28.05
C THR A 103 9.05 38.35 27.73
N THR A 104 8.69 39.11 28.76
CA THR A 104 8.29 40.52 28.68
C THR A 104 9.36 41.39 28.00
N GLY A 105 9.08 41.99 26.83
CA GLY A 105 9.77 43.22 26.41
C GLY A 105 10.02 43.52 24.92
N GLY A 106 9.79 42.62 23.96
CA GLY A 106 10.05 42.85 22.52
C GLY A 106 8.82 43.29 21.71
N SER A 107 9.04 43.87 20.52
CA SER A 107 7.94 44.10 19.57
C SER A 107 7.39 42.75 19.09
N GLN A 108 6.08 42.59 18.90
CA GLN A 108 5.52 41.26 18.60
C GLN A 108 6.01 40.63 17.28
N LEU A 109 6.59 41.43 16.36
CA LEU A 109 7.25 40.95 15.14
C LEU A 109 8.64 40.35 15.40
N GLU A 110 9.30 40.68 16.52
CA GLU A 110 10.66 40.23 16.86
C GLU A 110 10.70 38.81 17.44
N ASN A 111 9.56 38.15 17.58
CA ASN A 111 9.46 36.79 18.10
C ASN A 111 9.08 35.77 17.01
N ALA A 112 8.79 36.20 15.78
CA ALA A 112 8.43 35.29 14.70
C ALA A 112 9.67 34.68 14.05
N ASP A 113 9.54 33.41 13.66
CA ASP A 113 10.56 32.69 12.89
C ASP A 113 10.82 33.39 11.57
N VAL A 114 12.06 33.32 11.11
CA VAL A 114 12.48 33.91 9.83
C VAL A 114 12.90 32.81 8.89
N ILE A 115 12.16 32.67 7.79
CA ILE A 115 12.49 31.75 6.70
C ILE A 115 13.15 32.56 5.59
N THR A 116 14.39 32.18 5.25
CA THR A 116 15.27 33.06 4.47
C THR A 116 15.22 32.82 2.95
N ASP A 117 14.77 31.65 2.50
CA ASP A 117 14.90 31.20 1.11
C ASP A 117 13.66 30.52 0.52
N PHE A 118 12.50 30.62 1.17
CA PHE A 118 11.25 29.98 0.74
C PHE A 118 10.94 30.12 -0.77
N VAL A 119 10.83 28.99 -1.47
CA VAL A 119 10.53 28.86 -2.89
C VAL A 119 9.08 28.46 -3.09
N LYS A 120 8.26 29.41 -3.53
CA LYS A 120 6.84 29.16 -3.82
C LYS A 120 6.61 28.03 -4.84
N GLY A 121 5.69 27.12 -4.52
CA GLY A 121 5.30 26.00 -5.38
C GLY A 121 6.30 24.82 -5.34
N GLN A 122 7.35 24.95 -4.53
CA GLN A 122 8.32 23.92 -4.24
C GLN A 122 8.27 23.60 -2.74
N ASP A 123 8.40 24.63 -1.90
CA ASP A 123 8.41 24.51 -0.44
C ASP A 123 7.01 24.68 0.16
N LEU A 124 6.86 24.20 1.40
CA LEU A 124 5.61 24.20 2.14
C LEU A 124 5.79 24.77 3.54
N ILE A 125 4.78 25.51 4.00
CA ILE A 125 4.68 25.93 5.40
C ILE A 125 3.74 24.99 6.14
N SER A 126 4.25 24.33 7.18
CA SER A 126 3.48 23.53 8.11
C SER A 126 3.06 24.35 9.33
N VAL A 127 1.76 24.39 9.59
CA VAL A 127 1.18 25.16 10.71
C VAL A 127 0.41 24.26 11.65
N SER A 128 0.82 24.24 12.91
CA SER A 128 0.20 23.40 13.95
C SER A 128 -0.94 24.14 14.66
N GLY A 129 -2.11 23.49 14.75
CA GLY A 129 -3.24 23.97 15.56
C GLY A 129 -4.00 25.19 15.02
N ILE A 130 -3.71 25.63 13.79
CA ILE A 130 -4.40 26.75 13.12
C ILE A 130 -4.73 26.31 11.69
N SER A 131 -6.00 26.45 11.29
CA SER A 131 -6.38 26.24 9.89
C SER A 131 -5.67 27.27 8.99
N PRO A 132 -5.06 26.87 7.86
CA PRO A 132 -4.44 27.79 6.91
C PRO A 132 -5.36 28.90 6.43
N ALA A 133 -6.67 28.61 6.34
CA ALA A 133 -7.69 29.60 5.99
C ALA A 133 -7.84 30.72 7.03
N ASN A 134 -7.38 30.49 8.26
CA ASN A 134 -7.46 31.42 9.37
C ASN A 134 -6.13 32.17 9.62
N ILE A 135 -5.09 31.95 8.81
CA ILE A 135 -3.83 32.68 8.93
C ILE A 135 -3.95 34.02 8.20
N GLU A 136 -3.66 35.11 8.91
CA GLU A 136 -3.56 36.43 8.32
C GLU A 136 -2.21 36.54 7.58
N ILE A 137 -2.28 36.69 6.25
CA ILE A 137 -1.13 36.89 5.37
C ILE A 137 -1.05 38.38 5.05
N SER A 138 0.07 39.01 5.39
CA SER A 138 0.27 40.44 5.18
C SER A 138 1.66 40.75 4.62
N ARG A 139 1.80 41.91 3.98
CA ARG A 139 3.14 42.42 3.60
C ARG A 139 3.84 42.93 4.84
N GLY A 140 5.12 42.55 5.00
CA GLY A 140 5.96 43.13 6.03
C GLY A 140 6.13 44.63 5.85
N THR A 141 6.46 45.31 6.94
CA THR A 141 6.70 46.77 6.96
C THR A 141 8.08 47.07 7.51
N GLY A 142 8.59 48.28 7.29
CA GLY A 142 9.93 48.67 7.74
C GLY A 142 11.03 47.79 7.11
N ASN A 143 11.87 47.19 7.96
CA ASN A 143 12.99 46.34 7.54
C ASN A 143 12.55 45.05 6.80
N PHE A 144 11.29 44.65 6.94
CA PHE A 144 10.70 43.47 6.28
C PHE A 144 9.81 43.85 5.08
N SER A 145 9.99 45.03 4.50
CA SER A 145 9.15 45.54 3.41
C SER A 145 9.17 44.70 2.12
N ASN A 146 10.12 43.78 2.00
CA ASN A 146 10.22 42.80 0.90
C ASN A 146 9.85 41.37 1.33
N SER A 147 9.14 41.21 2.45
CA SER A 147 8.78 39.92 3.05
C SER A 147 7.26 39.74 3.14
N ILE A 148 6.82 38.49 3.25
CA ILE A 148 5.48 38.13 3.71
C ILE A 148 5.53 37.84 5.21
N VAL A 149 4.49 38.24 5.92
CA VAL A 149 4.34 38.02 7.36
C VAL A 149 3.08 37.21 7.59
N LEU A 150 3.24 36.10 8.30
CA LEU A 150 2.18 35.18 8.70
C LEU A 150 1.80 35.44 10.15
N LYS A 151 0.50 35.52 10.43
CA LYS A 151 0.01 35.87 11.76
C LYS A 151 -1.25 35.08 12.11
N ASP A 152 -1.35 34.64 13.37
CA ASP A 152 -2.57 34.08 13.96
C ASP A 152 -3.46 35.26 14.42
N PRO A 153 -4.60 35.53 13.76
CA PRO A 153 -5.50 36.61 14.17
C PRO A 153 -6.24 36.30 15.47
N GLY A 154 -6.38 35.02 15.85
CA GLY A 154 -7.07 34.60 17.08
C GLY A 154 -6.26 34.94 18.34
N THR A 155 -4.93 34.84 18.25
CA THR A 155 -3.99 35.16 19.35
C THR A 155 -3.24 36.48 19.14
N ASN A 156 -3.37 37.09 17.95
CA ASN A 156 -2.63 38.25 17.48
C ASN A 156 -1.10 38.02 17.41
N GLN A 157 -0.66 36.77 17.35
CA GLN A 157 0.73 36.35 17.35
C GLN A 157 1.29 36.28 15.92
N PHE A 158 2.48 36.82 15.70
CA PHE A 158 3.22 36.61 14.45
C PHE A 158 3.83 35.22 14.46
N LEU A 159 3.65 34.47 13.38
CA LEU A 159 4.08 33.07 13.27
C LEU A 159 5.42 32.99 12.54
N ALA A 160 5.50 33.60 11.35
CA ALA A 160 6.71 33.56 10.53
C ALA A 160 6.84 34.78 9.62
N ILE A 161 8.07 35.06 9.22
CA ILE A 161 8.47 36.05 8.23
C ILE A 161 9.16 35.30 7.08
N LEU A 162 8.58 35.37 5.89
CA LEU A 162 9.15 34.81 4.66
C LEU A 162 9.94 35.91 3.94
N GLU A 163 11.26 35.91 4.08
CA GLU A 163 12.10 36.92 3.47
C GLU A 163 12.16 36.78 1.95
N GLY A 164 12.10 37.92 1.24
CA GLY A 164 12.19 37.95 -0.23
C GLY A 164 10.93 37.50 -0.98
N VAL A 165 9.96 36.89 -0.30
CA VAL A 165 8.70 36.43 -0.90
C VAL A 165 7.75 37.61 -1.13
N ARG A 166 7.18 37.70 -2.34
CA ARG A 166 6.27 38.80 -2.74
C ARG A 166 4.81 38.40 -2.95
N ASN A 167 4.56 37.11 -3.18
CA ASN A 167 3.25 36.51 -3.45
C ASN A 167 3.19 35.17 -2.71
N PHE A 168 2.18 34.98 -1.88
CA PHE A 168 2.00 33.80 -1.03
C PHE A 168 0.50 33.59 -0.81
N ASP A 169 0.01 32.34 -0.87
CA ASP A 169 -1.42 32.04 -0.75
C ASP A 169 -1.70 30.74 0.02
N SER A 170 -2.98 30.39 0.16
CA SER A 170 -3.42 29.25 0.97
C SER A 170 -2.94 27.89 0.45
N GLY A 171 -2.55 27.77 -0.83
CA GLY A 171 -2.03 26.54 -1.42
C GLY A 171 -0.57 26.25 -1.04
N ASP A 172 0.13 27.24 -0.50
CA ASP A 172 1.51 27.13 -0.01
C ASP A 172 1.59 26.61 1.45
N PHE A 173 0.43 26.30 2.06
CA PHE A 173 0.32 25.72 3.39
C PHE A 173 -0.07 24.24 3.36
N ILE A 174 0.47 23.48 4.31
CA ILE A 174 -0.04 22.16 4.69
C ILE A 174 -0.64 22.18 6.09
N VAL A 175 -1.79 21.52 6.26
CA VAL A 175 -2.34 21.17 7.58
C VAL A 175 -1.70 19.87 8.00
N ALA A 176 -0.54 19.97 8.65
CA ALA A 176 0.18 18.81 9.12
C ALA A 176 0.13 18.78 10.65
N GLU A 177 -0.53 17.75 11.20
CA GLU A 177 -0.18 17.27 12.54
C GLU A 177 1.10 16.41 12.50
N ASN A 178 1.58 16.03 11.30
CA ASN A 178 2.90 15.47 11.00
C ASN A 178 3.31 15.88 9.58
N PRO A 179 4.45 16.56 9.38
CA PRO A 179 4.80 17.21 8.12
C PRO A 179 5.41 16.29 7.07
N VAL A 180 5.84 15.07 7.41
CA VAL A 180 6.25 14.12 6.37
C VAL A 180 4.99 13.42 5.81
N PRO A 181 4.75 13.41 4.49
CA PRO A 181 3.56 12.79 3.90
C PRO A 181 3.46 11.28 4.23
N GLY A 182 2.75 10.91 5.30
CA GLY A 182 2.67 9.50 5.71
C GLY A 182 1.60 9.23 6.76
N VAL A 183 1.28 7.96 6.95
CA VAL A 183 0.41 7.44 8.02
C VAL A 183 1.29 6.96 9.16
N ARG A 184 1.07 7.49 10.36
CA ARG A 184 1.84 7.11 11.56
C ARG A 184 1.27 5.83 12.17
N PHE A 185 2.02 4.74 12.05
CA PHE A 185 1.77 3.50 12.77
C PHE A 185 2.56 3.50 14.07
N SER A 186 1.94 3.05 15.17
CA SER A 186 2.59 3.06 16.48
C SER A 186 2.24 1.82 17.31
N SER A 187 3.21 1.38 18.10
CA SER A 187 3.06 0.33 19.11
C SER A 187 3.40 0.90 20.48
N PHE A 188 2.60 0.58 21.49
CA PHE A 188 2.87 0.97 22.86
C PHE A 188 2.44 -0.12 23.84
N ASN A 189 3.39 -0.84 24.45
CA ASN A 189 3.09 -1.53 25.70
C ASN A 189 2.90 -0.46 26.79
N ALA A 190 1.66 -0.30 27.24
CA ALA A 190 1.28 0.80 28.13
C ALA A 190 1.08 0.36 29.59
N SER A 191 1.30 -0.93 29.90
CA SER A 191 1.11 -1.51 31.23
C SER A 191 -0.23 -1.13 31.88
N LEU A 192 -1.29 -1.11 31.07
CA LEU A 192 -2.67 -0.85 31.50
C LEU A 192 -3.39 -2.16 31.90
N ASN A 193 -2.63 -3.16 32.31
CA ASN A 193 -3.13 -4.39 32.91
C ASN A 193 -3.32 -4.22 34.42
N ARG A 194 -4.15 -5.04 35.06
CA ARG A 194 -4.38 -5.01 36.51
C ARG A 194 -4.25 -6.41 37.11
N SER A 195 -4.15 -6.49 38.43
CA SER A 195 -4.08 -7.76 39.17
C SER A 195 -5.43 -8.44 39.37
N SER A 196 -6.53 -7.84 38.92
CA SER A 196 -7.86 -8.44 38.98
C SER A 196 -8.79 -7.93 37.88
N ALA A 197 -9.66 -8.82 37.41
CA ALA A 197 -10.60 -8.55 36.33
C ALA A 197 -11.50 -7.33 36.63
N GLY A 198 -11.71 -6.49 35.62
CA GLY A 198 -12.58 -5.30 35.70
C GLY A 198 -11.99 -4.10 36.44
N ARG A 199 -10.78 -4.20 37.02
CA ARG A 199 -10.11 -3.05 37.63
C ARG A 199 -9.71 -2.00 36.61
N LEU A 200 -9.27 -2.40 35.41
CA LEU A 200 -8.97 -1.43 34.35
C LEU A 200 -10.19 -0.58 34.00
N ILE A 201 -11.37 -1.21 33.84
CA ILE A 201 -12.64 -0.50 33.62
C ILE A 201 -12.92 0.49 34.75
N THR A 202 -12.69 0.08 36.01
CA THR A 202 -12.89 0.94 37.18
C THR A 202 -11.97 2.17 37.11
N ASP A 203 -10.69 1.96 36.81
CA ASP A 203 -9.69 3.03 36.73
C ASP A 203 -9.99 4.00 35.58
N LEU A 204 -10.46 3.49 34.44
CA LEU A 204 -10.76 4.30 33.25
C LEU A 204 -12.14 4.98 33.31
N SER A 205 -13.01 4.58 34.26
CA SER A 205 -14.36 5.13 34.39
C SER A 205 -14.40 6.60 34.80
N THR A 206 -13.31 7.12 35.36
CA THR A 206 -13.13 8.53 35.71
C THR A 206 -11.86 9.07 35.03
N PRO A 207 -11.76 10.37 34.72
CA PRO A 207 -10.56 10.95 34.11
C PRO A 207 -9.47 11.26 35.14
N SER A 208 -9.32 10.44 36.19
CA SER A 208 -8.47 10.74 37.36
C SER A 208 -7.28 9.80 37.54
N ASN A 209 -7.27 8.61 36.93
CA ASN A 209 -6.12 7.70 37.02
C ASN A 209 -4.88 8.35 36.37
N GLN A 210 -3.80 8.51 37.15
CA GLN A 210 -2.62 9.28 36.73
C GLN A 210 -1.80 8.56 35.66
N GLN A 211 -1.63 7.24 35.76
CA GLN A 211 -0.93 6.45 34.73
C GLN A 211 -1.64 6.60 33.39
N ALA A 212 -2.96 6.41 33.36
CA ALA A 212 -3.75 6.55 32.13
C ALA A 212 -3.69 7.97 31.54
N LYS A 213 -3.54 9.02 32.36
CA LYS A 213 -3.28 10.39 31.87
C LYS A 213 -1.92 10.50 31.21
N ASN A 214 -0.88 9.93 31.82
CA ASN A 214 0.47 9.97 31.26
C ASN A 214 0.54 9.17 29.94
N VAL A 215 -0.06 7.97 29.89
CA VAL A 215 -0.21 7.17 28.66
C VAL A 215 -0.90 8.00 27.57
N ALA A 216 -2.04 8.62 27.90
CA ALA A 216 -2.78 9.44 26.96
C ALA A 216 -2.00 10.69 26.51
N GLU A 217 -1.27 11.35 27.41
CA GLU A 217 -0.41 12.49 27.04
C GLU A 217 0.68 12.06 26.05
N THR A 218 1.36 10.93 26.29
CA THR A 218 2.36 10.37 25.37
C THR A 218 1.74 10.10 24.00
N ILE A 219 0.58 9.44 23.95
CA ILE A 219 -0.13 9.17 22.69
C ILE A 219 -0.55 10.47 21.99
N GLN A 220 -1.01 11.48 22.73
CA GLN A 220 -1.42 12.77 22.17
C GLN A 220 -0.25 13.56 21.58
N ARG A 221 0.94 13.43 22.17
CA ARG A 221 2.16 14.09 21.67
C ARG A 221 2.74 13.38 20.45
N VAL A 222 2.66 12.06 20.39
CA VAL A 222 3.08 11.29 19.22
C VAL A 222 2.03 11.33 18.11
N ASN A 223 0.75 11.46 18.47
CA ASN A 223 -0.41 11.50 17.58
C ASN A 223 -0.43 10.40 16.49
N PRO A 224 -0.47 9.11 16.87
CA PRO A 224 -0.59 8.02 15.91
C PRO A 224 -1.85 8.14 15.04
N ASP A 225 -1.79 7.59 13.83
CA ASP A 225 -2.99 7.35 13.02
C ASP A 225 -3.54 5.95 13.22
N VAL A 226 -2.63 4.97 13.39
CA VAL A 226 -2.94 3.60 13.79
C VAL A 226 -2.10 3.27 15.01
N LEU A 227 -2.75 2.94 16.12
CA LEU A 227 -2.11 2.68 17.41
C LEU A 227 -2.48 1.28 17.91
N LEU A 228 -1.47 0.46 18.13
CA LEU A 228 -1.57 -0.75 18.94
C LEU A 228 -1.15 -0.46 20.38
N ILE A 229 -1.97 -0.88 21.34
CA ILE A 229 -1.65 -0.88 22.77
C ILE A 229 -1.54 -2.33 23.25
N ASN A 230 -0.36 -2.71 23.74
CA ASN A 230 -0.12 -3.95 24.46
C ASN A 230 -0.38 -3.76 25.96
N GLU A 231 -0.62 -4.87 26.67
CA GLU A 231 -1.00 -4.88 28.08
C GLU A 231 -2.24 -4.04 28.41
N PHE A 232 -3.28 -4.22 27.60
CA PHE A 232 -4.58 -3.63 27.83
C PHE A 232 -5.56 -4.75 28.16
N ASP A 233 -5.99 -4.86 29.43
CA ASP A 233 -6.89 -5.94 29.86
C ASP A 233 -8.14 -6.03 28.97
N TYR A 234 -8.40 -7.22 28.45
CA TYR A 234 -9.53 -7.51 27.59
C TYR A 234 -10.84 -7.55 28.37
N ASP A 235 -11.87 -6.92 27.81
CA ASP A 235 -13.25 -7.10 28.24
C ASP A 235 -14.17 -7.31 27.03
N SER A 236 -15.08 -8.26 27.12
CA SER A 236 -15.95 -8.65 25.99
C SER A 236 -16.97 -7.59 25.58
N SER A 237 -17.15 -6.55 26.40
CA SER A 237 -18.07 -5.44 26.14
C SER A 237 -17.40 -4.22 25.51
N ASN A 238 -16.08 -4.27 25.28
CA ASN A 238 -15.27 -3.14 24.84
C ASN A 238 -15.40 -1.91 25.75
N THR A 239 -15.73 -2.10 27.03
CA THR A 239 -15.98 -1.01 27.98
C THR A 239 -14.69 -0.25 28.27
N ALA A 240 -13.58 -0.95 28.57
CA ALA A 240 -12.29 -0.31 28.82
C ALA A 240 -11.80 0.45 27.58
N LEU A 241 -11.92 -0.16 26.40
CA LEU A 241 -11.58 0.42 25.09
C LEU A 241 -12.32 1.75 24.84
N ASN A 242 -13.61 1.79 25.16
CA ASN A 242 -14.42 3.00 24.98
C ASN A 242 -14.13 4.07 26.04
N LEU A 243 -13.94 3.67 27.30
CA LEU A 243 -13.64 4.59 28.39
C LEU A 243 -12.27 5.26 28.23
N PHE A 244 -11.25 4.53 27.76
CA PHE A 244 -9.94 5.13 27.48
C PHE A 244 -10.03 6.20 26.39
N GLN A 245 -10.75 5.91 25.29
CA GLN A 245 -11.00 6.92 24.26
C GLN A 245 -11.71 8.16 24.84
N GLN A 246 -12.82 7.97 25.56
CA GLN A 246 -13.69 9.05 26.00
C GLN A 246 -13.07 9.94 27.08
N ASN A 247 -12.49 9.33 28.12
CA ASN A 247 -12.06 10.05 29.32
C ASN A 247 -10.61 10.54 29.25
N TYR A 248 -9.81 9.96 28.34
CA TYR A 248 -8.37 10.20 28.29
C TYR A 248 -7.89 10.68 26.93
N LEU A 249 -8.06 9.88 25.87
CA LEU A 249 -7.54 10.24 24.54
C LEU A 249 -8.23 11.46 23.94
N SER A 250 -9.57 11.56 24.08
CA SER A 250 -10.37 12.71 23.64
C SER A 250 -10.31 13.92 24.58
N VAL A 251 -9.52 13.87 25.65
CA VAL A 251 -9.37 14.94 26.63
C VAL A 251 -7.93 15.41 26.67
N SER A 252 -7.68 16.72 26.49
CA SER A 252 -6.32 17.26 26.47
C SER A 252 -5.60 16.98 27.79
N GLN A 253 -4.41 16.38 27.70
CA GLN A 253 -3.52 16.18 28.84
C GLN A 253 -2.39 17.21 28.78
N ASN A 254 -2.31 18.09 29.79
CA ASN A 254 -1.24 19.11 29.92
C ASN A 254 -1.03 19.95 28.64
N GLY A 255 -2.12 20.32 27.95
CA GLY A 255 -2.08 21.14 26.74
C GLY A 255 -1.76 20.37 25.45
N ALA A 256 -1.54 19.05 25.52
CA ALA A 256 -1.42 18.21 24.32
C ALA A 256 -2.77 18.12 23.58
N ILE A 257 -2.71 17.98 22.26
CA ILE A 257 -3.90 17.95 21.39
C ILE A 257 -4.64 16.62 21.62
N PRO A 258 -5.95 16.63 21.94
CA PRO A 258 -6.72 15.40 22.05
C PRO A 258 -6.71 14.60 20.74
N VAL A 259 -6.66 13.28 20.85
CA VAL A 259 -6.70 12.37 19.69
C VAL A 259 -7.98 11.54 19.71
N ASN A 260 -8.60 11.40 18.55
CA ASN A 260 -9.86 10.68 18.39
C ASN A 260 -9.73 9.54 17.38
N TYR A 261 -9.98 8.31 17.83
CA TYR A 261 -9.99 7.12 16.99
C TYR A 261 -11.42 6.60 16.83
N PRO A 262 -12.10 6.91 15.72
CA PRO A 262 -13.45 6.42 15.46
C PRO A 262 -13.52 4.90 15.35
N PHE A 263 -12.46 4.24 14.87
CA PHE A 263 -12.40 2.80 14.67
C PHE A 263 -11.51 2.15 15.72
N ARG A 264 -12.03 1.12 16.39
CA ARG A 264 -11.37 0.47 17.51
C ARG A 264 -11.65 -1.02 17.47
N TYR A 265 -10.67 -1.83 17.85
CA TYR A 265 -10.76 -3.28 17.85
C TYR A 265 -10.02 -3.89 19.04
N THR A 266 -10.61 -4.93 19.62
CA THR A 266 -9.97 -5.82 20.59
C THR A 266 -10.59 -7.20 20.43
N ALA A 267 -9.86 -8.24 20.81
CA ALA A 267 -10.29 -9.64 20.72
C ALA A 267 -9.80 -10.42 21.95
N PRO A 268 -10.39 -11.59 22.26
CA PRO A 268 -10.00 -12.33 23.44
C PRO A 268 -8.55 -12.82 23.36
N SER A 269 -7.87 -12.80 24.50
CA SER A 269 -6.48 -13.23 24.70
C SER A 269 -6.41 -14.63 25.32
N ASN A 270 -5.30 -15.34 25.09
CA ASN A 270 -5.03 -16.65 25.70
C ASN A 270 -4.58 -16.60 27.16
N THR A 271 -4.19 -15.42 27.62
CA THR A 271 -3.76 -15.15 28.98
C THR A 271 -4.83 -15.44 30.01
N GLY A 272 -4.43 -16.16 31.06
CA GLY A 272 -5.27 -16.52 32.18
C GLY A 272 -6.47 -17.39 31.83
N ILE A 273 -6.53 -18.00 30.65
CA ILE A 273 -7.51 -19.06 30.35
C ILE A 273 -6.95 -20.38 30.90
N ALA A 274 -7.63 -20.99 31.88
CA ALA A 274 -7.21 -22.26 32.45
C ALA A 274 -7.06 -23.36 31.38
N SER A 275 -5.91 -24.04 31.33
CA SER A 275 -5.67 -25.13 30.37
C SER A 275 -6.34 -26.45 30.78
N GLY A 276 -6.52 -26.65 32.10
CA GLY A 276 -6.94 -27.92 32.68
C GLY A 276 -5.81 -28.94 32.87
N PHE A 277 -4.56 -28.52 32.67
CA PHE A 277 -3.36 -29.36 32.80
C PHE A 277 -2.28 -28.67 33.66
N ASP A 278 -1.33 -29.46 34.15
CA ASP A 278 -0.14 -29.01 34.91
C ASP A 278 0.97 -28.64 33.90
N LEU A 279 0.98 -27.39 33.44
CA LEU A 279 1.85 -26.97 32.33
C LEU A 279 3.27 -26.58 32.77
N ASP A 280 3.52 -26.46 34.07
CA ASP A 280 4.85 -26.24 34.65
C ASP A 280 5.44 -27.49 35.33
N ASN A 281 4.73 -28.62 35.28
CA ASN A 281 5.10 -29.91 35.86
C ASN A 281 5.45 -29.84 37.36
N ASN A 282 4.79 -28.94 38.11
CA ASN A 282 5.03 -28.80 39.55
C ASN A 282 4.30 -29.87 40.40
N GLY A 283 3.45 -30.70 39.77
CA GLY A 283 2.67 -31.76 40.38
C GLY A 283 1.25 -31.36 40.78
N SER A 284 0.77 -30.18 40.40
CA SER A 284 -0.54 -29.64 40.77
C SER A 284 -1.15 -28.81 39.64
N THR A 285 -2.30 -29.25 39.12
CA THR A 285 -3.11 -28.46 38.18
C THR A 285 -3.99 -27.43 38.89
N VAL A 286 -3.80 -26.15 38.61
CA VAL A 286 -4.55 -25.02 39.17
C VAL A 286 -5.47 -24.40 38.11
N THR A 287 -6.78 -24.42 38.37
CA THR A 287 -7.80 -23.91 37.42
C THR A 287 -8.74 -22.85 38.01
N GLU A 288 -8.59 -22.52 39.30
CA GLU A 288 -9.43 -21.55 39.98
C GLU A 288 -8.71 -20.18 40.06
N VAL A 289 -9.29 -19.17 39.39
CA VAL A 289 -8.79 -17.79 39.36
C VAL A 289 -8.52 -17.26 40.78
N GLY A 290 -7.36 -16.63 40.97
CA GLY A 290 -6.92 -16.09 42.26
C GLY A 290 -6.22 -17.10 43.17
N THR A 291 -6.11 -18.37 42.78
CA THR A 291 -5.28 -19.37 43.46
C THR A 291 -3.81 -19.17 43.11
N THR A 292 -2.90 -19.27 44.08
CA THR A 292 -1.46 -19.23 43.83
C THR A 292 -1.06 -20.30 42.82
N GLY A 293 -0.34 -19.91 41.77
CA GLY A 293 0.05 -20.80 40.67
C GLY A 293 -0.93 -20.83 39.48
N TYR A 294 -2.09 -20.16 39.56
CA TYR A 294 -3.08 -20.15 38.47
C TYR A 294 -2.50 -19.78 37.10
N GLY A 295 -1.66 -18.74 37.04
CA GLY A 295 -1.07 -18.29 35.79
C GLY A 295 -0.14 -19.32 35.14
N ASN A 296 0.49 -20.20 35.92
CA ASN A 296 1.43 -21.20 35.39
C ASN A 296 0.73 -22.31 34.60
N ASP A 297 -0.55 -22.58 34.91
CA ASP A 297 -1.38 -23.61 34.27
C ASP A 297 -2.41 -23.04 33.28
N ALA A 298 -2.32 -21.74 32.99
CA ALA A 298 -3.11 -21.10 31.96
C ALA A 298 -2.49 -21.30 30.56
N LEU A 299 -3.32 -21.24 29.52
CA LEU A 299 -2.87 -21.37 28.11
C LEU A 299 -1.87 -20.27 27.72
N GLY A 300 -1.94 -19.12 28.37
CA GLY A 300 -0.85 -18.16 28.50
C GLY A 300 -0.89 -17.57 29.90
N PHE A 301 0.26 -17.13 30.41
CA PHE A 301 0.36 -16.64 31.78
C PHE A 301 -0.58 -15.46 32.03
N GLY A 302 -1.33 -15.53 33.13
CA GLY A 302 -2.21 -14.47 33.61
C GLY A 302 -3.07 -14.93 34.79
N ASP A 303 -3.35 -14.02 35.71
CA ASP A 303 -4.10 -14.24 36.94
C ASP A 303 -5.61 -14.38 36.69
N PHE A 304 -6.12 -13.90 35.55
CA PHE A 304 -7.51 -14.04 35.12
C PHE A 304 -7.63 -14.01 33.59
N PRO A 305 -8.70 -14.59 33.00
CA PRO A 305 -8.92 -14.57 31.56
C PRO A 305 -8.96 -13.15 30.99
N GLY A 306 -8.06 -12.84 30.05
CA GLY A 306 -8.00 -11.56 29.36
C GLY A 306 -7.03 -10.53 29.95
N GLN A 307 -6.32 -10.84 31.04
CA GLN A 307 -5.24 -9.98 31.54
C GLN A 307 -4.14 -9.79 30.48
N TYR A 308 -3.46 -8.65 30.38
CA TYR A 308 -2.40 -8.42 29.37
C TYR A 308 -2.87 -8.51 27.90
N GLY A 309 -4.15 -8.24 27.65
CA GLY A 309 -4.69 -8.20 26.29
C GLY A 309 -4.09 -7.09 25.41
N MET A 310 -4.73 -6.84 24.27
CA MET A 310 -4.33 -5.76 23.36
C MET A 310 -5.54 -4.91 22.95
N ALA A 311 -5.27 -3.69 22.50
CA ALA A 311 -6.26 -2.80 21.91
C ALA A 311 -5.69 -2.11 20.67
N LEU A 312 -6.44 -2.11 19.57
CA LEU A 312 -6.10 -1.40 18.34
C LEU A 312 -7.03 -0.20 18.17
N TYR A 313 -6.46 0.98 17.95
CA TYR A 313 -7.15 2.23 17.67
C TYR A 313 -6.73 2.72 16.28
N SER A 314 -7.67 3.20 15.47
CA SER A 314 -7.37 3.71 14.14
C SER A 314 -8.23 4.93 13.78
N LYS A 315 -7.59 5.91 13.14
CA LYS A 315 -8.26 7.03 12.47
C LYS A 315 -8.92 6.58 11.16
N TYR A 316 -8.52 5.42 10.63
CA TYR A 316 -8.98 4.85 9.37
C TYR A 316 -9.91 3.64 9.58
N PRO A 317 -10.87 3.38 8.66
CA PRO A 317 -11.78 2.25 8.76
C PRO A 317 -11.06 0.91 8.87
N ILE A 318 -11.51 0.09 9.82
CA ILE A 318 -11.07 -1.31 9.97
C ILE A 318 -12.04 -2.21 9.20
N ASP A 319 -11.51 -3.06 8.31
CA ASP A 319 -12.29 -4.07 7.59
C ASP A 319 -12.57 -5.28 8.48
N THR A 320 -13.56 -5.12 9.36
CA THR A 320 -13.93 -6.12 10.36
C THR A 320 -14.35 -7.48 9.78
N ALA A 321 -14.82 -7.53 8.52
CA ALA A 321 -15.25 -8.77 7.90
C ALA A 321 -14.07 -9.71 7.62
N ASN A 322 -12.93 -9.13 7.24
CA ASN A 322 -11.72 -9.83 6.80
C ASN A 322 -10.64 -9.94 7.89
N ILE A 323 -10.93 -9.56 9.13
CA ILE A 323 -10.02 -9.78 10.27
C ILE A 323 -9.80 -11.28 10.49
N ARG A 324 -8.54 -11.66 10.71
CA ARG A 324 -8.15 -13.00 11.15
C ARG A 324 -7.51 -12.93 12.54
N THR A 325 -7.92 -13.84 13.41
CA THR A 325 -7.33 -14.03 14.74
C THR A 325 -6.80 -15.44 14.85
N PHE A 326 -5.68 -15.62 15.54
CA PHE A 326 -4.98 -16.90 15.65
C PHE A 326 -5.02 -17.46 17.08
N GLN A 327 -6.05 -17.13 17.85
CA GLN A 327 -6.14 -17.51 19.27
C GLN A 327 -6.04 -19.02 19.45
N ASN A 328 -6.74 -19.81 18.63
CA ASN A 328 -6.87 -21.26 18.76
C ASN A 328 -5.84 -22.05 17.96
N PHE A 329 -4.88 -21.39 17.30
CA PHE A 329 -3.82 -22.08 16.57
C PHE A 329 -2.94 -22.85 17.57
N LEU A 330 -2.81 -24.17 17.41
CA LEU A 330 -2.08 -25.03 18.36
C LEU A 330 -0.57 -25.01 18.06
N TRP A 331 0.25 -25.00 19.10
CA TRP A 331 1.72 -24.95 18.93
C TRP A 331 2.24 -26.17 18.15
N LYS A 332 1.75 -27.37 18.49
CA LYS A 332 2.12 -28.62 17.79
C LYS A 332 1.74 -28.68 16.31
N ASP A 333 0.83 -27.82 15.83
CA ASP A 333 0.39 -27.83 14.43
C ASP A 333 1.38 -27.09 13.52
N MET A 334 2.34 -26.38 14.11
CA MET A 334 3.43 -25.73 13.40
C MET A 334 4.48 -26.76 12.95
N PRO A 335 4.79 -26.84 11.63
CA PRO A 335 5.79 -27.77 11.13
C PRO A 335 7.17 -27.49 11.73
N GLY A 336 7.71 -28.50 12.42
CA GLY A 336 9.00 -28.38 13.11
C GLY A 336 8.96 -27.37 14.26
N ALA A 337 7.84 -27.29 14.99
CA ALA A 337 7.74 -26.52 16.22
C ALA A 337 8.86 -26.88 17.20
N PHE A 338 9.45 -25.87 17.84
CA PHE A 338 10.43 -26.05 18.91
C PHE A 338 9.74 -26.36 20.24
N LEU A 339 9.11 -27.53 20.34
CA LEU A 339 8.54 -27.99 21.59
C LEU A 339 9.66 -28.24 22.64
N PRO A 340 9.45 -27.94 23.92
CA PRO A 340 10.48 -28.14 24.94
C PRO A 340 10.70 -29.62 25.29
N ASP A 341 11.91 -29.94 25.75
CA ASP A 341 12.34 -31.28 26.17
C ASP A 341 12.24 -31.40 27.69
N ASP A 342 11.75 -32.52 28.22
CA ASP A 342 11.92 -32.82 29.64
C ASP A 342 13.34 -33.35 29.88
N SER A 343 14.15 -32.54 30.57
CA SER A 343 15.52 -32.91 30.94
C SER A 343 15.64 -34.19 31.80
N ALA A 344 14.53 -34.65 32.39
CA ALA A 344 14.47 -35.91 33.13
C ALA A 344 14.37 -37.15 32.22
N THR A 345 14.12 -36.99 30.92
CA THR A 345 14.01 -38.08 29.96
C THR A 345 15.06 -37.99 28.84
N VAL A 346 15.11 -39.02 27.98
CA VAL A 346 15.96 -39.03 26.77
C VAL A 346 15.14 -38.84 25.50
N VAL A 347 13.83 -38.63 25.62
CA VAL A 347 12.92 -38.44 24.49
C VAL A 347 12.91 -36.95 24.18
N ALA A 348 13.12 -36.58 22.91
CA ALA A 348 13.03 -35.18 22.52
C ALA A 348 11.57 -34.71 22.44
N ASN A 349 11.36 -33.43 22.71
CA ASN A 349 10.12 -32.68 22.60
C ASN A 349 8.97 -33.23 23.45
N ASP A 350 9.29 -33.75 24.64
CA ASP A 350 8.36 -34.51 25.47
C ASP A 350 7.95 -33.83 26.79
N TYR A 351 8.32 -32.56 26.98
CA TYR A 351 7.91 -31.80 28.18
C TYR A 351 6.40 -31.76 28.35
N TYR A 352 5.67 -31.60 27.24
CA TYR A 352 4.21 -31.66 27.21
C TYR A 352 3.73 -33.01 26.66
N SER A 353 2.77 -33.60 27.36
CA SER A 353 2.05 -34.78 26.92
C SER A 353 1.23 -34.53 25.64
N PRO A 354 0.88 -35.59 24.89
CA PRO A 354 -0.02 -35.46 23.74
C PRO A 354 -1.39 -34.84 24.07
N ALA A 355 -1.87 -34.98 25.33
CA ALA A 355 -3.14 -34.41 25.76
C ALA A 355 -3.04 -32.89 25.95
N GLU A 356 -1.95 -32.41 26.56
CA GLU A 356 -1.66 -30.98 26.71
C GLU A 356 -1.50 -30.31 25.35
N LEU A 357 -0.71 -30.91 24.45
CA LEU A 357 -0.52 -30.37 23.11
C LEU A 357 -1.81 -30.29 22.26
N ASN A 358 -2.86 -31.04 22.62
CA ASN A 358 -4.17 -30.91 21.94
C ASN A 358 -4.95 -29.65 22.33
N VAL A 359 -4.56 -28.98 23.42
CA VAL A 359 -5.18 -27.74 23.88
C VAL A 359 -4.22 -26.55 23.89
N PHE A 360 -2.91 -26.81 23.88
CA PHE A 360 -1.91 -25.77 24.08
C PHE A 360 -1.71 -24.93 22.81
N ARG A 361 -2.09 -23.65 22.93
CA ARG A 361 -2.13 -22.67 21.85
C ARG A 361 -0.73 -22.10 21.61
N LEU A 362 -0.36 -21.80 20.36
CA LEU A 362 0.91 -21.15 20.07
C LEU A 362 0.95 -19.75 20.69
N SER A 363 -0.01 -18.90 20.32
CA SER A 363 -0.10 -17.54 20.88
C SER A 363 -0.31 -17.61 22.39
N SER A 364 0.57 -16.99 23.15
CA SER A 364 0.48 -16.86 24.60
C SER A 364 -0.50 -15.76 25.01
N LYS A 365 -0.44 -14.62 24.34
CA LYS A 365 -1.45 -13.56 24.45
C LYS A 365 -2.31 -13.48 23.20
N SER A 366 -1.78 -12.97 22.09
CA SER A 366 -2.57 -12.76 20.87
C SER A 366 -1.74 -12.55 19.61
N HIS A 367 -2.32 -12.91 18.46
CA HIS A 367 -1.87 -12.61 17.09
C HIS A 367 -3.10 -12.29 16.25
N TRP A 368 -3.14 -11.11 15.62
CA TRP A 368 -4.25 -10.67 14.76
C TRP A 368 -3.72 -10.11 13.43
N ASP A 369 -4.39 -10.46 12.34
CA ASP A 369 -4.28 -9.78 11.05
C ASP A 369 -5.52 -8.89 10.88
N VAL A 370 -5.32 -7.57 10.95
CA VAL A 370 -6.38 -6.57 10.91
C VAL A 370 -6.21 -5.69 9.66
N PRO A 371 -7.02 -5.88 8.59
CA PRO A 371 -6.94 -5.04 7.41
C PRO A 371 -7.52 -3.64 7.69
N ILE A 372 -6.75 -2.60 7.40
CA ILE A 372 -7.13 -1.19 7.58
C ILE A 372 -7.22 -0.53 6.21
N ASN A 373 -8.36 0.10 5.91
CA ASN A 373 -8.56 0.85 4.68
C ASN A 373 -8.05 2.28 4.85
N ILE A 374 -6.84 2.52 4.38
CA ILE A 374 -6.21 3.83 4.34
C ILE A 374 -6.39 4.34 2.92
N ASN A 375 -7.29 5.30 2.74
CA ASN A 375 -7.38 6.03 1.47
C ASN A 375 -7.63 5.09 0.26
N GLY A 376 -8.44 4.03 0.44
CA GLY A 376 -8.74 3.05 -0.61
C GLY A 376 -7.72 1.89 -0.72
N ASP A 377 -6.58 2.01 -0.04
CA ASP A 377 -5.58 0.95 0.05
C ASP A 377 -5.77 0.14 1.34
N ILE A 378 -5.71 -1.19 1.21
CA ILE A 378 -5.71 -2.08 2.37
C ILE A 378 -4.27 -2.28 2.82
N VAL A 379 -4.00 -1.85 4.05
CA VAL A 379 -2.76 -2.17 4.77
C VAL A 379 -3.12 -3.08 5.94
N HIS A 380 -2.51 -4.26 6.00
CA HIS A 380 -2.72 -5.23 7.06
C HIS A 380 -1.90 -4.86 8.30
N ALA A 381 -2.54 -4.51 9.41
CA ALA A 381 -1.90 -4.41 10.71
C ALA A 381 -1.76 -5.82 11.30
N LEU A 382 -0.54 -6.37 11.25
CA LEU A 382 -0.20 -7.68 11.79
C LEU A 382 0.30 -7.49 13.22
N VAL A 383 -0.60 -7.65 14.20
CA VAL A 383 -0.35 -7.24 15.57
C VAL A 383 -0.22 -8.42 16.51
N SER A 384 0.80 -8.42 17.36
CA SER A 384 1.04 -9.51 18.31
C SER A 384 1.61 -9.04 19.65
N HIS A 385 1.50 -9.93 20.62
CA HIS A 385 2.19 -9.84 21.91
C HIS A 385 2.66 -11.26 22.28
N PRO A 386 3.84 -11.70 21.82
CA PRO A 386 4.42 -12.98 22.18
C PRO A 386 4.78 -13.09 23.67
N THR A 387 5.13 -14.30 24.10
CA THR A 387 5.56 -14.55 25.48
C THR A 387 6.94 -13.95 25.73
N PRO A 388 7.25 -13.40 26.92
CA PRO A 388 8.62 -13.07 27.29
C PRO A 388 9.48 -14.33 27.30
N PRO A 389 10.71 -14.35 26.74
CA PRO A 389 11.54 -15.55 26.60
C PRO A 389 12.27 -15.95 27.90
N VAL A 390 11.67 -15.65 29.05
CA VAL A 390 12.25 -15.82 30.39
C VAL A 390 11.20 -16.40 31.35
N PHE A 391 11.54 -16.57 32.64
CA PHE A 391 10.67 -17.08 33.71
C PHE A 391 10.36 -18.59 33.64
N ASP A 392 11.33 -19.40 33.23
CA ASP A 392 11.24 -20.86 33.13
C ASP A 392 12.58 -21.57 33.44
N GLY A 393 12.62 -22.88 33.25
CA GLY A 393 13.77 -23.72 33.56
C GLY A 393 14.66 -24.03 32.35
N PRO A 394 15.66 -24.92 32.50
CA PRO A 394 16.62 -25.29 31.44
C PRO A 394 15.99 -25.86 30.16
N GLU A 395 14.72 -26.26 30.20
CA GLU A 395 13.95 -26.73 29.06
C GLU A 395 13.63 -25.62 28.02
N ASP A 396 13.69 -24.34 28.45
CA ASP A 396 13.45 -23.13 27.67
C ASP A 396 12.09 -23.13 26.95
N ARG A 397 11.01 -23.16 27.72
CA ARG A 397 9.63 -23.24 27.20
C ARG A 397 9.24 -21.92 26.54
N ASN A 398 9.55 -20.83 27.21
CA ASN A 398 9.15 -19.50 26.84
C ASN A 398 10.04 -18.94 25.72
N GLY A 399 11.35 -19.16 25.73
CA GLY A 399 12.21 -18.76 24.62
C GLY A 399 11.85 -19.49 23.33
N LYS A 400 11.63 -20.81 23.39
CA LYS A 400 11.19 -21.57 22.21
C LYS A 400 9.78 -21.21 21.74
N ARG A 401 8.85 -20.93 22.66
CA ARG A 401 7.50 -20.48 22.30
C ARG A 401 7.52 -19.09 21.67
N ASN A 402 8.28 -18.15 22.24
CA ASN A 402 8.49 -16.81 21.67
C ASN A 402 9.05 -16.90 20.25
N HIS A 403 10.05 -17.77 20.04
CA HIS A 403 10.60 -18.04 18.72
C HIS A 403 9.52 -18.45 17.71
N ASP A 404 8.69 -19.42 18.06
CA ASP A 404 7.66 -19.92 17.16
C ASP A 404 6.48 -18.96 16.99
N GLU A 405 6.17 -18.14 18.00
CA GLU A 405 5.21 -17.03 17.89
C GLU A 405 5.69 -16.00 16.87
N ILE A 406 6.95 -15.56 16.93
CA ILE A 406 7.52 -14.64 15.93
C ILE A 406 7.60 -15.30 14.55
N ARG A 407 7.96 -16.60 14.50
CA ARG A 407 8.00 -17.37 13.26
C ARG A 407 6.62 -17.48 12.60
N LEU A 408 5.52 -17.47 13.37
CA LEU A 408 4.17 -17.43 12.80
C LEU A 408 4.05 -16.27 11.80
N TRP A 409 4.49 -15.06 12.18
CA TRP A 409 4.50 -13.92 11.26
C TRP A 409 5.49 -14.07 10.12
N ALA A 410 6.70 -14.57 10.37
CA ALA A 410 7.68 -14.79 9.31
C ALA A 410 7.15 -15.76 8.22
N ASP A 411 6.52 -16.86 8.63
CA ASP A 411 5.89 -17.80 7.70
C ASP A 411 4.61 -17.24 7.08
N TYR A 412 3.83 -16.44 7.82
CA TYR A 412 2.60 -15.81 7.35
C TYR A 412 2.84 -14.84 6.18
N ILE A 413 3.87 -13.99 6.28
CA ILE A 413 4.17 -12.96 5.25
C ILE A 413 4.98 -13.52 4.07
N THR A 414 5.62 -14.67 4.24
CA THR A 414 6.49 -15.27 3.21
C THR A 414 5.68 -16.12 2.24
N PRO A 415 5.65 -15.78 0.93
CA PRO A 415 4.90 -16.55 -0.06
C PRO A 415 5.25 -18.05 -0.02
N GLY A 416 4.21 -18.88 0.09
CA GLY A 416 4.34 -20.35 0.11
C GLY A 416 4.75 -20.99 1.44
N LYS A 417 5.04 -20.21 2.49
CA LYS A 417 5.43 -20.75 3.82
C LYS A 417 4.25 -20.92 4.78
N GLY A 418 3.29 -20.01 4.76
CA GLY A 418 2.14 -20.01 5.69
C GLY A 418 1.00 -20.99 5.37
N SER A 419 1.19 -22.02 4.55
CA SER A 419 0.10 -22.93 4.12
C SER A 419 -0.51 -23.74 5.27
N TYR A 420 0.24 -23.98 6.34
CA TYR A 420 -0.20 -24.70 7.53
C TYR A 420 -0.96 -23.82 8.53
N ILE A 421 -0.85 -22.49 8.40
CA ILE A 421 -1.43 -21.53 9.33
C ILE A 421 -2.94 -21.48 9.12
N TYR A 422 -3.72 -21.62 10.20
CA TYR A 422 -5.16 -21.45 10.19
C TYR A 422 -5.61 -20.43 11.24
N ASP A 423 -6.60 -19.63 10.90
CA ASP A 423 -7.23 -18.71 11.85
C ASP A 423 -8.32 -19.40 12.69
N ASP A 424 -8.93 -18.64 13.60
CA ASP A 424 -10.00 -19.12 14.47
C ASP A 424 -11.27 -19.57 13.72
N ARG A 425 -11.43 -19.15 12.45
CA ARG A 425 -12.51 -19.58 11.55
C ARG A 425 -12.10 -20.79 10.71
N ARG A 426 -10.91 -21.36 10.95
CA ARG A 426 -10.29 -22.46 10.18
C ARG A 426 -10.03 -22.11 8.71
N THR A 427 -9.81 -20.84 8.40
CA THR A 427 -9.31 -20.41 7.09
C THR A 427 -7.79 -20.62 7.06
N PHE A 428 -7.32 -21.39 6.08
CA PHE A 428 -5.90 -21.74 5.93
C PHE A 428 -5.15 -20.79 4.99
N GLY A 429 -3.85 -20.64 5.23
CA GLY A 429 -2.93 -19.92 4.35
C GLY A 429 -2.37 -18.64 4.97
N GLY A 430 -1.22 -18.23 4.42
CA GLY A 430 -0.53 -16.98 4.77
C GLY A 430 -1.17 -15.75 4.14
N LEU A 431 -0.52 -14.60 4.36
CA LEU A 431 -0.86 -13.34 3.71
C LEU A 431 -0.64 -13.42 2.20
N VAL A 432 -1.50 -12.77 1.42
CA VAL A 432 -1.36 -12.76 -0.04
C VAL A 432 -0.04 -12.09 -0.47
N PRO A 433 0.67 -12.59 -1.50
CA PRO A 433 2.04 -12.14 -1.83
C PRO A 433 2.25 -10.66 -2.14
N ASN A 434 1.19 -9.90 -2.44
CA ASN A 434 1.28 -8.46 -2.75
C ASN A 434 0.55 -7.57 -1.73
N ALA A 435 0.07 -8.14 -0.62
CA ALA A 435 -0.53 -7.31 0.42
C ALA A 435 0.55 -6.46 1.10
N SER A 436 0.23 -5.19 1.28
CA SER A 436 0.98 -4.27 2.12
C SER A 436 0.62 -4.54 3.59
N PHE A 437 1.62 -4.51 4.47
CA PHE A 437 1.41 -4.79 5.89
C PHE A 437 2.34 -3.96 6.78
N VAL A 438 1.96 -3.84 8.06
CA VAL A 438 2.82 -3.33 9.12
C VAL A 438 2.73 -4.31 10.28
N ILE A 439 3.86 -4.92 10.65
CA ILE A 439 3.94 -5.75 11.86
C ILE A 439 4.16 -4.82 13.05
N MET A 440 3.33 -4.96 14.10
CA MET A 440 3.43 -4.12 15.29
C MET A 440 3.25 -4.90 16.58
N GLY A 441 3.92 -4.46 17.63
CA GLY A 441 3.74 -5.00 18.98
C GLY A 441 5.05 -5.20 19.72
N ASP A 442 4.91 -5.41 21.02
CA ASP A 442 5.96 -5.96 21.87
C ASP A 442 6.21 -7.44 21.48
N GLN A 443 7.29 -7.68 20.76
CA GLN A 443 7.74 -9.02 20.34
C GLN A 443 8.55 -9.73 21.42
N ASN A 444 8.91 -9.05 22.52
CA ASN A 444 9.72 -9.59 23.60
C ASN A 444 11.07 -10.20 23.16
N ALA A 445 11.61 -9.78 22.01
CA ALA A 445 12.82 -10.37 21.44
C ALA A 445 13.73 -9.28 20.89
N ASP A 446 14.87 -9.12 21.56
CA ASP A 446 15.95 -8.22 21.13
C ASP A 446 16.91 -8.94 20.16
N PRO A 447 17.44 -8.24 19.13
CA PRO A 447 18.28 -8.87 18.12
C PRO A 447 19.72 -9.17 18.56
N VAL A 448 20.19 -8.67 19.71
CA VAL A 448 21.60 -8.72 20.13
C VAL A 448 21.79 -9.03 21.63
N ASP A 449 21.05 -8.36 22.50
CA ASP A 449 21.27 -8.31 23.95
C ASP A 449 20.29 -9.16 24.77
N GLY A 450 19.14 -9.51 24.21
CA GLY A 450 18.08 -10.25 24.92
C GLY A 450 18.28 -11.77 24.92
N ASP A 451 17.52 -12.45 25.80
CA ASP A 451 17.60 -13.89 26.04
C ASP A 451 16.75 -14.75 25.07
N SER A 452 16.36 -14.19 23.92
CA SER A 452 15.51 -14.92 22.96
C SER A 452 16.22 -16.15 22.37
N PHE A 453 15.51 -17.27 22.30
CA PHE A 453 16.02 -18.48 21.66
C PHE A 453 16.28 -18.23 20.16
N ASP A 454 17.48 -18.60 19.71
CA ASP A 454 17.92 -18.52 18.31
C ASP A 454 17.74 -17.14 17.65
N ASN A 455 17.84 -16.06 18.43
CA ASN A 455 17.65 -14.68 17.96
C ASN A 455 16.32 -14.50 17.20
N ALA A 456 15.22 -14.95 17.79
CA ALA A 456 13.92 -15.12 17.17
C ALA A 456 13.48 -13.95 16.25
N ILE A 457 13.72 -12.71 16.66
CA ILE A 457 13.32 -11.52 15.90
C ILE A 457 14.01 -11.35 14.56
N LEU A 458 15.20 -11.93 14.37
CA LEU A 458 15.92 -11.90 13.10
C LEU A 458 15.16 -12.61 11.97
N GLN A 459 14.20 -13.48 12.30
CA GLN A 459 13.29 -14.09 11.32
C GLN A 459 12.42 -13.04 10.61
N LEU A 460 12.06 -11.95 11.29
CA LEU A 460 11.36 -10.81 10.71
C LEU A 460 12.34 -9.79 10.14
N LEU A 461 13.41 -9.46 10.87
CA LEU A 461 14.32 -8.40 10.46
C LEU A 461 15.13 -8.73 9.18
N ASN A 462 15.35 -10.01 8.92
CA ASN A 462 16.03 -10.48 7.70
C ASN A 462 15.04 -10.89 6.59
N ASN A 463 13.73 -10.75 6.80
CA ASN A 463 12.74 -11.12 5.81
C ASN A 463 12.70 -10.10 4.67
N SER A 464 12.83 -10.54 3.42
CA SER A 464 12.86 -9.65 2.24
C SER A 464 11.54 -8.90 1.99
N ARG A 465 10.44 -9.33 2.61
CA ARG A 465 9.15 -8.64 2.57
C ARG A 465 9.02 -7.57 3.64
N VAL A 466 9.93 -7.48 4.60
CA VAL A 466 9.93 -6.46 5.65
C VAL A 466 10.90 -5.35 5.26
N ASN A 467 10.45 -4.11 5.33
CA ASN A 467 11.32 -2.96 5.21
C ASN A 467 12.05 -2.73 6.54
N THR A 468 13.29 -3.22 6.63
CA THR A 468 14.16 -3.02 7.79
C THR A 468 15.15 -1.87 7.65
N GLY A 469 15.02 -1.07 6.59
CA GLY A 469 15.76 0.18 6.42
C GLY A 469 17.24 0.01 6.08
N VAL A 470 17.54 -0.31 4.81
CA VAL A 470 18.80 0.12 4.14
C VAL A 470 18.66 1.59 3.66
N THR A 471 17.48 2.19 3.83
CA THR A 471 17.18 3.61 3.62
C THR A 471 16.67 4.21 4.94
N SER A 472 17.63 4.67 5.76
CA SER A 472 17.57 5.84 6.64
C SER A 472 16.78 5.92 7.97
N ALA A 473 15.92 4.98 8.39
CA ALA A 473 15.36 5.11 9.76
C ALA A 473 15.03 3.78 10.45
N ILE A 474 15.82 3.43 11.46
CA ILE A 474 15.40 2.48 12.51
C ILE A 474 14.81 3.36 13.63
N PRO A 475 13.62 3.04 14.21
CA PRO A 475 13.10 3.81 15.31
C PRO A 475 14.17 3.95 16.41
N ALA A 476 14.48 5.19 16.77
CA ALA A 476 15.56 5.49 17.70
C ALA A 476 15.18 6.59 18.70
N SER A 477 15.92 6.65 19.81
CA SER A 477 15.81 7.71 20.82
C SER A 477 17.16 8.02 21.46
N LEU A 478 17.25 9.24 22.00
CA LEU A 478 18.38 9.67 22.80
C LEU A 478 18.24 9.25 24.27
N GLY A 479 17.01 9.11 24.77
CA GLY A 479 16.73 8.65 26.12
C GLY A 479 17.24 7.23 26.38
N GLY A 480 17.10 6.32 25.41
CA GLY A 480 17.69 4.96 25.51
C GLY A 480 19.21 5.00 25.70
N ILE A 481 19.90 5.88 24.97
CA ILE A 481 21.36 6.09 25.11
C ILE A 481 21.71 6.67 26.48
N GLN A 482 20.97 7.68 26.93
CA GLN A 482 21.23 8.34 28.21
C GLN A 482 21.03 7.38 29.39
N GLN A 483 19.99 6.54 29.34
CA GLN A 483 19.69 5.57 30.39
C GLN A 483 20.84 4.56 30.58
N VAL A 484 21.48 4.12 29.50
CA VAL A 484 22.63 3.20 29.54
C VAL A 484 23.85 3.85 30.19
N ALA A 485 24.02 5.17 30.02
CA ALA A 485 25.12 5.92 30.62
C ALA A 485 25.05 5.97 32.16
N ASP A 486 23.89 5.69 32.75
CA ASP A 486 23.69 5.66 34.20
C ASP A 486 24.24 4.36 34.86
N GLY A 487 24.64 3.36 34.07
CA GLY A 487 25.36 2.16 34.52
C GLY A 487 24.48 0.93 34.74
N GLY A 488 24.74 0.12 35.77
CA GLY A 488 23.90 -1.03 36.11
C GLY A 488 24.07 -2.27 35.22
N ASN A 489 22.97 -2.92 34.85
CA ASN A 489 22.97 -4.10 33.96
C ASN A 489 23.27 -3.72 32.50
N ASN A 490 23.11 -2.44 32.15
CA ASN A 490 23.43 -1.87 30.86
C ASN A 490 24.94 -1.79 30.54
N VAL A 491 25.83 -2.01 31.53
CA VAL A 491 27.30 -1.91 31.33
C VAL A 491 27.88 -2.90 30.32
N ASN A 492 27.16 -3.99 30.02
CA ASN A 492 27.60 -5.03 29.08
C ASN A 492 26.80 -5.05 27.78
N GLN A 493 25.93 -4.06 27.55
CA GLN A 493 25.11 -3.97 26.36
C GLN A 493 25.98 -3.87 25.10
N LYS A 494 25.60 -4.60 24.05
CA LYS A 494 26.34 -4.71 22.78
C LYS A 494 25.57 -4.08 21.62
N GLY A 495 24.25 -4.15 21.65
CA GLY A 495 23.36 -3.48 20.71
C GLY A 495 23.51 -1.97 20.78
N ASN A 496 23.00 -1.27 19.77
CA ASN A 496 22.97 0.19 19.79
C ASN A 496 21.80 0.65 20.66
N PRO A 497 22.06 1.29 21.82
CA PRO A 497 21.01 1.62 22.77
C PRO A 497 20.04 2.71 22.29
N ALA A 498 20.38 3.39 21.20
CA ALA A 498 19.44 4.27 20.53
C ALA A 498 18.18 3.52 20.07
N PHE A 499 18.29 2.23 19.75
CA PHE A 499 17.17 1.44 19.23
C PHE A 499 16.37 0.73 20.32
N ASP A 500 16.77 0.85 21.59
CA ASP A 500 16.05 0.23 22.69
C ASP A 500 14.69 0.87 22.89
N THR A 501 13.74 0.06 23.32
CA THR A 501 12.34 0.43 23.46
C THR A 501 11.82 0.22 24.88
N ALA A 502 12.53 -0.53 25.72
CA ALA A 502 12.16 -0.78 27.11
C ALA A 502 13.40 -0.76 28.02
N ASP A 503 13.18 -0.53 29.32
CA ASP A 503 14.15 -0.76 30.40
C ASP A 503 13.51 -1.57 31.52
N PHE A 504 14.04 -2.76 31.78
CA PHE A 504 13.54 -3.69 32.81
C PHE A 504 14.29 -3.57 34.15
N GLY A 505 15.03 -2.47 34.35
CA GLY A 505 15.69 -2.10 35.60
C GLY A 505 17.01 -2.83 35.87
N ASP A 506 17.80 -2.25 36.78
CA ASP A 506 19.17 -2.72 37.10
C ASP A 506 19.26 -3.64 38.33
N ALA A 507 18.15 -3.89 39.01
CA ALA A 507 18.12 -4.68 40.24
C ALA A 507 17.81 -6.16 39.99
N GLY A 508 18.53 -7.06 40.66
CA GLY A 508 18.21 -8.50 40.68
C GLY A 508 18.50 -9.21 39.36
N THR A 509 17.46 -9.65 38.65
CA THR A 509 17.53 -10.37 37.36
C THR A 509 17.11 -9.50 36.17
N GLY A 510 16.98 -8.18 36.34
CA GLY A 510 16.58 -7.28 35.24
C GLY A 510 17.61 -7.27 34.10
N SER A 511 17.14 -7.20 32.86
CA SER A 511 18.00 -7.26 31.66
C SER A 511 18.53 -5.90 31.22
N GLY A 512 18.15 -4.81 31.91
CA GLY A 512 18.41 -3.44 31.48
C GLY A 512 17.60 -3.09 30.23
N ASN A 513 18.19 -2.29 29.36
CA ASN A 513 17.58 -1.79 28.14
C ASN A 513 17.57 -2.85 27.04
N LEU A 514 16.44 -2.96 26.35
CA LEU A 514 16.27 -3.86 25.20
C LEU A 514 15.38 -3.24 24.13
N ARG A 515 15.60 -3.62 22.87
CA ARG A 515 14.68 -3.39 21.76
C ARG A 515 13.71 -4.57 21.65
N VAL A 516 12.50 -4.39 22.14
CA VAL A 516 11.47 -5.45 22.15
C VAL A 516 10.17 -5.03 21.45
N ASP A 517 9.95 -3.73 21.25
CA ASP A 517 8.78 -3.19 20.57
C ASP A 517 9.10 -2.83 19.12
N TYR A 518 8.21 -3.20 18.21
CA TYR A 518 8.45 -3.09 16.78
C TYR A 518 7.28 -2.43 16.05
N VAL A 519 7.62 -1.64 15.03
CA VAL A 519 6.73 -1.20 13.94
C VAL A 519 7.50 -1.44 12.64
N LEU A 520 7.13 -2.48 11.89
CA LEU A 520 7.88 -3.00 10.75
C LEU A 520 6.99 -3.02 9.49
N PRO A 521 7.07 -1.98 8.63
CA PRO A 521 6.34 -1.96 7.37
C PRO A 521 6.84 -3.02 6.39
N SER A 522 6.00 -3.37 5.42
CA SER A 522 6.40 -4.22 4.29
C SER A 522 7.32 -3.48 3.31
N ALA A 523 8.12 -4.22 2.55
CA ALA A 523 9.16 -3.68 1.65
C ALA A 523 8.64 -2.71 0.58
N ASP A 524 7.34 -2.79 0.27
CA ASP A 524 6.63 -1.94 -0.68
C ASP A 524 6.08 -0.63 -0.06
N LEU A 525 6.24 -0.44 1.25
CA LEU A 525 5.84 0.75 1.99
C LEU A 525 7.10 1.55 2.39
N PRO A 526 7.35 2.70 1.74
CA PRO A 526 8.45 3.57 2.10
C PRO A 526 8.31 4.09 3.54
N LEU A 527 9.43 4.12 4.25
CA LEU A 527 9.52 4.69 5.58
C LEU A 527 10.02 6.13 5.46
N ASN A 528 9.28 7.05 6.07
CA ASN A 528 9.54 8.48 6.00
C ASN A 528 10.30 8.97 7.24
N ASP A 529 9.82 8.59 8.42
CA ASP A 529 10.47 8.86 9.70
C ASP A 529 10.09 7.74 10.69
N ALA A 530 10.88 7.58 11.73
CA ALA A 530 10.57 6.68 12.84
C ALA A 530 11.31 7.10 14.10
N ALA A 531 10.68 6.93 15.26
CA ALA A 531 11.34 7.17 16.54
C ALA A 531 10.78 6.31 17.67
N VAL A 532 11.51 6.34 18.77
CA VAL A 532 11.06 5.86 20.07
C VAL A 532 10.80 7.09 20.94
N PHE A 533 9.62 7.18 21.56
CA PHE A 533 9.31 8.24 22.53
C PHE A 533 10.02 7.94 23.85
N TRP A 534 11.30 8.29 23.90
CA TRP A 534 12.14 8.23 25.10
C TRP A 534 12.94 9.53 25.20
N PRO A 535 12.33 10.58 25.75
CA PRO A 535 13.02 11.86 25.96
C PRO A 535 14.18 11.72 26.95
N VAL A 536 15.18 12.58 26.84
CA VAL A 536 16.29 12.70 27.80
C VAL A 536 15.86 13.45 29.07
N THR A 537 16.58 13.30 30.16
CA THR A 537 16.32 13.90 31.49
C THR A 537 16.20 15.42 31.49
N SER A 538 16.83 16.12 30.54
CA SER A 538 16.72 17.59 30.38
C SER A 538 15.41 18.02 29.71
N ASP A 539 14.73 17.10 29.01
CA ASP A 539 13.45 17.35 28.34
C ASP A 539 12.30 17.37 29.37
N PRO A 540 11.41 18.38 29.35
CA PRO A 540 10.24 18.43 30.24
C PRO A 540 9.31 17.22 30.18
N LEU A 541 9.34 16.47 29.08
CA LEU A 541 8.55 15.27 28.84
C LEU A 541 9.18 14.02 29.46
N TYR A 542 10.42 14.10 29.96
CA TYR A 542 11.04 13.01 30.72
C TYR A 542 10.17 12.52 31.87
N ARG A 543 9.39 13.41 32.51
CA ARG A 543 8.42 13.05 33.55
C ARG A 543 7.36 12.02 33.13
N LEU A 544 7.19 11.75 31.83
CA LEU A 544 6.27 10.75 31.30
C LEU A 544 6.91 9.36 31.25
N VAL A 545 8.24 9.27 31.13
CA VAL A 545 8.97 7.98 31.05
C VAL A 545 9.71 7.64 32.34
N GLY A 546 10.27 8.64 33.03
CA GLY A 546 11.01 8.47 34.28
C GLY A 546 12.32 7.69 34.11
N ASP A 547 12.92 7.30 35.25
CA ASP A 547 14.20 6.58 35.28
C ASP A 547 14.06 5.05 35.21
N ARG A 548 12.83 4.54 35.21
CA ARG A 548 12.46 3.12 35.05
C ARG A 548 13.13 2.11 36.00
N GLN A 549 13.78 2.57 37.06
CA GLN A 549 14.46 1.69 38.02
C GLN A 549 13.49 0.94 38.95
N THR A 550 12.33 1.53 39.24
CA THR A 550 11.32 0.96 40.13
C THR A 550 9.93 1.34 39.66
N ALA A 551 8.89 0.60 40.09
CA ALA A 551 7.51 0.95 39.80
C ALA A 551 7.12 2.38 40.26
N ASP A 552 7.74 2.90 41.33
CA ASP A 552 7.50 4.26 41.83
C ASP A 552 8.14 5.35 40.94
N THR A 553 9.14 4.99 40.15
CA THR A 553 9.87 5.89 39.26
C THR A 553 9.52 5.70 37.78
N THR A 554 8.59 4.79 37.47
CA THR A 554 8.03 4.52 36.14
C THR A 554 6.62 5.14 36.01
N PRO A 555 6.47 6.35 35.45
CA PRO A 555 5.21 7.09 35.49
C PRO A 555 4.15 6.57 34.52
N THR A 556 4.57 5.87 33.46
CA THR A 556 3.68 5.37 32.39
C THR A 556 3.83 3.86 32.21
N SER A 557 4.99 3.44 31.71
CA SER A 557 5.37 2.04 31.46
C SER A 557 6.91 1.96 31.40
N ASP A 558 7.43 0.78 31.70
CA ASP A 558 8.82 0.35 31.46
C ASP A 558 9.15 0.26 29.96
N HIS A 559 8.13 0.22 29.10
CA HIS A 559 8.25 0.38 27.66
C HIS A 559 8.02 1.82 27.19
N SER A 560 8.61 2.15 26.04
CA SER A 560 8.45 3.40 25.30
C SER A 560 7.54 3.17 24.09
N LEU A 561 6.77 4.19 23.73
CA LEU A 561 5.98 4.17 22.50
C LEU A 561 6.92 4.22 21.28
N VAL A 562 6.77 3.27 20.36
CA VAL A 562 7.52 3.19 19.10
C VAL A 562 6.62 3.57 17.94
N TRP A 563 7.10 4.39 17.02
CA TRP A 563 6.32 4.80 15.86
C TRP A 563 7.13 4.89 14.58
N ALA A 564 6.42 4.76 13.46
CA ALA A 564 6.94 4.89 12.10
C ALA A 564 5.91 5.64 11.25
N ASP A 565 6.37 6.68 10.55
CA ASP A 565 5.63 7.35 9.49
C ASP A 565 5.86 6.63 8.18
N ILE A 566 4.77 6.13 7.60
CA ILE A 566 4.81 5.26 6.44
C ILE A 566 4.06 5.92 5.30
N ALA A 567 4.68 6.03 4.13
CA ALA A 567 4.03 6.57 2.95
C ALA A 567 2.97 5.57 2.44
N VAL A 568 1.72 5.75 2.89
CA VAL A 568 0.56 4.97 2.45
C VAL A 568 -0.28 5.83 1.51
N GLY A 569 -0.34 5.43 0.24
CA GLY A 569 -1.07 6.17 -0.78
C GLY A 569 -0.23 7.15 -1.62
N ASP A 570 1.07 7.33 -1.33
CA ASP A 570 2.04 8.00 -2.23
C ASP A 570 2.48 7.10 -3.41
N ARG A 571 1.64 6.13 -3.77
CA ARG A 571 1.72 5.46 -5.07
C ARG A 571 0.94 6.32 -6.05
N SER A 572 1.44 6.46 -7.28
CA SER A 572 0.71 7.12 -8.37
C SER A 572 -0.79 6.72 -8.33
N PRO A 573 -1.72 7.69 -8.32
CA PRO A 573 -3.15 7.41 -8.26
C PRO A 573 -3.55 6.37 -9.31
N ARG A 574 -4.51 5.50 -9.00
CA ARG A 574 -5.04 4.60 -10.03
C ARG A 574 -5.75 5.42 -11.10
N THR A 575 -5.52 5.07 -12.35
CA THR A 575 -6.15 5.74 -13.49
C THR A 575 -7.24 4.83 -14.06
N SER A 576 -8.47 5.32 -14.11
CA SER A 576 -9.63 4.60 -14.66
C SER A 576 -10.19 5.32 -15.88
N VAL A 577 -10.70 4.57 -16.86
CA VAL A 577 -11.37 5.15 -18.03
C VAL A 577 -12.84 5.42 -17.71
N LYS A 578 -13.19 6.71 -17.57
CA LYS A 578 -14.56 7.15 -17.34
C LYS A 578 -15.39 7.11 -18.61
N ASN A 579 -14.86 7.69 -19.68
CA ASN A 579 -15.52 7.76 -20.99
C ASN A 579 -14.49 7.68 -22.12
N ILE A 580 -14.94 7.19 -23.27
CA ILE A 580 -14.17 7.10 -24.51
C ILE A 580 -14.99 7.68 -25.67
N ASN A 581 -14.37 8.48 -26.53
CA ASN A 581 -15.01 9.08 -27.70
C ASN A 581 -14.15 8.91 -28.95
N PHE A 582 -14.77 8.47 -30.04
CA PHE A 582 -14.09 8.28 -31.32
C PHE A 582 -13.79 9.63 -32.00
N LEU A 583 -12.53 9.82 -32.42
CA LEU A 583 -12.04 11.07 -33.02
C LEU A 583 -11.84 10.98 -34.54
N GLY A 584 -11.81 9.77 -35.10
CA GLY A 584 -11.68 9.54 -36.53
C GLY A 584 -10.78 8.36 -36.87
N GLN A 585 -10.66 8.10 -38.18
CA GLN A 585 -9.81 7.07 -38.74
C GLN A 585 -9.06 7.56 -39.97
N ALA A 586 -7.89 6.98 -40.21
CA ALA A 586 -7.18 7.05 -41.48
C ALA A 586 -6.98 5.63 -42.03
N ILE A 587 -7.14 5.47 -43.35
CA ILE A 587 -7.03 4.18 -44.03
C ILE A 587 -6.05 4.31 -45.19
N TYR A 588 -5.12 3.37 -45.27
CA TYR A 588 -4.16 3.23 -46.36
C TYR A 588 -4.29 1.82 -46.94
N PRO A 589 -4.76 1.68 -48.20
CA PRO A 589 -4.75 0.39 -48.89
C PRO A 589 -3.34 -0.20 -48.90
N THR A 590 -3.21 -1.52 -48.75
CA THR A 590 -1.91 -2.20 -48.78
C THR A 590 -1.14 -1.86 -50.05
N GLY A 591 0.12 -1.43 -49.89
CA GLY A 591 1.01 -1.05 -50.99
C GLY A 591 0.80 0.36 -51.55
N SER A 592 -0.13 1.15 -51.00
CA SER A 592 -0.38 2.53 -51.45
C SER A 592 0.65 3.56 -50.95
N VAL A 593 1.39 3.23 -49.89
CA VAL A 593 2.36 4.12 -49.24
C VAL A 593 3.72 3.44 -49.13
N THR A 594 4.78 4.20 -49.41
CA THR A 594 6.17 3.81 -49.17
C THR A 594 6.86 4.87 -48.31
N VAL A 595 7.60 4.45 -47.29
CA VAL A 595 8.38 5.31 -46.39
C VAL A 595 9.86 5.05 -46.65
N GLN A 596 10.59 6.04 -47.14
CA GLN A 596 12.02 5.90 -47.50
C GLN A 596 12.33 4.71 -48.43
N GLY A 597 11.41 4.38 -49.35
CA GLY A 597 11.56 3.26 -50.28
C GLY A 597 11.05 1.91 -49.74
N THR A 598 10.66 1.83 -48.48
CA THR A 598 10.09 0.63 -47.86
C THR A 598 8.57 0.68 -47.89
N GLN A 599 7.90 -0.40 -48.32
CA GLN A 599 6.44 -0.48 -48.29
C GLN A 599 5.92 -0.34 -46.85
N LEU A 600 4.88 0.46 -46.63
CA LEU A 600 4.17 0.53 -45.35
C LEU A 600 3.23 -0.69 -45.19
N GLY A 601 3.25 -1.30 -44.02
CA GLY A 601 2.38 -2.42 -43.62
C GLY A 601 2.91 -3.06 -42.35
N GLY A 602 2.23 -4.09 -41.84
CA GLY A 602 2.73 -4.83 -40.69
C GLY A 602 2.53 -4.15 -39.34
N LEU A 603 1.69 -3.11 -39.18
CA LEU A 603 1.72 -2.29 -37.95
C LEU A 603 1.08 -3.05 -36.77
N SER A 604 1.90 -3.84 -36.06
CA SER A 604 1.49 -4.72 -34.96
C SER A 604 1.53 -4.04 -33.59
N GLY A 605 2.47 -3.12 -33.38
CA GLY A 605 2.58 -2.33 -32.15
C GLY A 605 2.85 -0.85 -32.43
N ILE A 606 2.53 0.02 -31.47
CA ILE A 606 2.83 1.45 -31.53
C ILE A 606 3.13 2.00 -30.14
N ASP A 607 4.06 2.94 -30.03
CA ASP A 607 4.29 3.69 -28.79
C ASP A 607 4.59 5.18 -29.05
N TYR A 608 4.36 6.02 -28.04
CA TYR A 608 4.40 7.48 -28.15
C TYR A 608 5.57 8.10 -27.37
N ASP A 609 6.41 8.82 -28.11
CA ASP A 609 7.47 9.67 -27.58
C ASP A 609 6.89 11.05 -27.27
N GLN A 610 6.40 11.19 -26.04
CA GLN A 610 5.82 12.46 -25.55
C GLN A 610 6.81 13.62 -25.61
N VAL A 611 8.11 13.37 -25.40
CA VAL A 611 9.15 14.41 -25.39
C VAL A 611 9.31 15.05 -26.76
N ASN A 612 9.25 14.24 -27.82
CA ASN A 612 9.46 14.71 -29.19
C ASN A 612 8.16 14.76 -30.02
N ASN A 613 7.01 14.47 -29.41
CA ASN A 613 5.69 14.44 -30.02
C ASN A 613 5.65 13.63 -31.33
N ARG A 614 6.07 12.37 -31.24
CA ARG A 614 6.10 11.43 -32.37
C ARG A 614 5.82 10.02 -31.89
N TYR A 615 5.51 9.14 -32.82
CA TYR A 615 5.19 7.75 -32.55
C TYR A 615 6.20 6.84 -33.23
N TYR A 616 6.34 5.65 -32.67
CA TYR A 616 7.12 4.56 -33.22
C TYR A 616 6.22 3.35 -33.36
N SER A 617 6.09 2.79 -34.57
CA SER A 617 5.25 1.63 -34.81
C SER A 617 6.07 0.50 -35.42
N ILE A 618 6.07 -0.65 -34.75
CA ILE A 618 6.81 -1.84 -35.17
C ILE A 618 6.07 -2.52 -36.32
N SER A 619 6.86 -3.06 -37.25
CA SER A 619 6.37 -3.86 -38.37
C SER A 619 6.52 -5.35 -38.03
N ASP A 620 5.43 -6.11 -38.05
CA ASP A 620 5.43 -7.57 -38.16
C ASP A 620 5.84 -7.98 -39.59
N ASP A 621 7.11 -7.72 -39.91
CA ASP A 621 7.77 -8.24 -41.10
C ASP A 621 8.96 -9.07 -40.61
N ARG A 622 8.90 -10.37 -40.88
CA ARG A 622 9.89 -11.36 -40.44
C ARG A 622 11.22 -11.27 -41.22
N SER A 623 11.56 -10.09 -41.74
CA SER A 623 12.63 -9.87 -42.70
C SER A 623 12.46 -10.64 -44.03
N ASP A 624 11.24 -11.03 -44.41
CA ASP A 624 10.98 -11.76 -45.66
C ASP A 624 10.61 -10.82 -46.82
N ARG A 625 9.99 -9.67 -46.51
CA ARG A 625 9.67 -8.64 -47.50
C ARG A 625 10.69 -7.51 -47.48
N ASN A 626 10.99 -6.97 -46.30
CA ASN A 626 12.07 -6.01 -46.06
C ASN A 626 12.66 -6.28 -44.68
N PRO A 627 13.91 -5.84 -44.38
CA PRO A 627 14.46 -6.00 -43.04
C PRO A 627 13.49 -5.57 -41.94
N ALA A 628 13.42 -6.37 -40.86
CA ALA A 628 12.62 -6.06 -39.68
C ALA A 628 12.93 -4.65 -39.16
N ARG A 629 11.90 -3.89 -38.79
CA ARG A 629 11.98 -2.44 -38.66
C ARG A 629 10.82 -1.87 -37.87
N PHE A 630 11.00 -0.66 -37.35
CA PHE A 630 9.89 0.20 -36.93
C PHE A 630 9.85 1.49 -37.75
N TYR A 631 8.66 2.03 -37.92
CA TYR A 631 8.40 3.31 -38.57
C TYR A 631 8.38 4.43 -37.53
N THR A 632 8.89 5.60 -37.91
CA THR A 632 8.65 6.85 -37.19
C THR A 632 7.52 7.60 -37.88
N LEU A 633 6.53 8.05 -37.12
CA LEU A 633 5.41 8.82 -37.65
C LEU A 633 4.98 9.93 -36.70
N ASN A 634 4.32 10.95 -37.24
CA ASN A 634 3.63 11.98 -36.48
C ASN A 634 2.13 11.87 -36.77
N ILE A 635 1.31 12.03 -35.73
CA ILE A 635 -0.15 12.03 -35.82
C ILE A 635 -0.63 13.35 -35.22
N ASP A 636 -1.15 14.23 -36.06
CA ASP A 636 -1.68 15.52 -35.65
C ASP A 636 -3.13 15.39 -35.15
N LEU A 637 -3.29 15.53 -33.83
CA LEU A 637 -4.58 15.56 -33.14
C LEU A 637 -4.91 16.96 -32.58
N SER A 638 -4.18 18.00 -32.99
CA SER A 638 -4.34 19.36 -32.47
C SER A 638 -5.71 19.98 -32.75
N SER A 639 -6.44 19.46 -33.74
CA SER A 639 -7.82 19.86 -34.04
C SER A 639 -8.87 19.14 -33.17
N GLY A 640 -8.46 18.17 -32.35
CA GLY A 640 -9.37 17.28 -31.63
C GLY A 640 -10.00 16.18 -32.50
N ALA A 641 -9.55 16.00 -33.75
CA ALA A 641 -10.01 14.96 -34.66
C ALA A 641 -8.84 14.36 -35.45
N LEU A 642 -8.99 13.10 -35.89
CA LEU A 642 -8.01 12.44 -36.76
C LEU A 642 -8.39 12.60 -38.23
N SER A 643 -7.40 12.95 -39.07
CA SER A 643 -7.53 12.97 -40.52
C SER A 643 -6.32 12.32 -41.19
N SER A 644 -6.50 11.70 -42.36
CA SER A 644 -5.39 11.08 -43.11
C SER A 644 -4.29 12.08 -43.50
N SER A 645 -4.62 13.36 -43.67
CA SER A 645 -3.63 14.43 -43.93
C SER A 645 -2.81 14.82 -42.71
N GLY A 646 -3.28 14.49 -41.50
CA GLY A 646 -2.58 14.73 -40.24
C GLY A 646 -1.57 13.66 -39.87
N ILE A 647 -1.41 12.61 -40.69
CA ILE A 647 -0.48 11.52 -40.44
C ILE A 647 0.68 11.60 -41.42
N ASN A 648 1.90 11.66 -40.88
CA ASN A 648 3.13 11.72 -41.67
C ASN A 648 4.14 10.68 -41.19
N PHE A 649 4.46 9.71 -42.04
CA PHE A 649 5.54 8.76 -41.80
C PHE A 649 6.87 9.38 -42.21
N SER A 650 7.75 9.63 -41.23
CA SER A 650 8.97 10.42 -41.41
C SER A 650 10.25 9.58 -41.45
N GLY A 651 10.22 8.32 -41.00
CA GLY A 651 11.42 7.49 -40.94
C GLY A 651 11.16 5.99 -40.89
N VAL A 652 12.22 5.23 -41.20
CA VAL A 652 12.30 3.78 -41.05
C VAL A 652 13.60 3.46 -40.30
N THR A 653 13.52 2.69 -39.23
CA THR A 653 14.69 2.20 -38.49
C THR A 653 14.72 0.69 -38.57
N THR A 654 15.75 0.14 -39.22
CA THR A 654 15.99 -1.30 -39.30
C THR A 654 16.49 -1.84 -37.97
N LEU A 655 15.94 -2.97 -37.52
CA LEU A 655 16.45 -3.71 -36.37
C LEU A 655 17.72 -4.47 -36.73
N LEU A 656 18.75 -4.29 -35.91
CA LEU A 656 20.05 -4.91 -36.05
C LEU A 656 20.31 -5.79 -34.82
N ASN A 657 20.82 -6.99 -35.04
CA ASN A 657 21.27 -7.87 -33.98
C ASN A 657 22.54 -7.32 -33.29
N GLN A 658 23.01 -8.00 -32.24
CA GLN A 658 24.21 -7.60 -31.49
C GLN A 658 25.50 -7.45 -32.34
N ASN A 659 25.54 -8.04 -33.54
CA ASN A 659 26.65 -7.91 -34.49
C ASN A 659 26.46 -6.76 -35.50
N ALA A 660 25.51 -5.86 -35.23
CA ALA A 660 25.11 -4.75 -36.11
C ALA A 660 24.69 -5.19 -37.52
N GLN A 661 24.13 -6.40 -37.65
CA GLN A 661 23.57 -6.91 -38.92
C GLN A 661 22.04 -6.95 -38.85
N PRO A 662 21.34 -6.67 -39.96
CA PRO A 662 19.91 -6.95 -40.05
C PRO A 662 19.61 -8.40 -39.70
N PHE A 663 18.48 -8.64 -39.03
CA PHE A 663 18.02 -10.00 -38.78
C PHE A 663 17.74 -10.72 -40.10
N ALA A 664 18.13 -11.99 -40.18
CA ALA A 664 17.91 -12.80 -41.36
C ALA A 664 16.41 -13.11 -41.53
N THR A 665 16.02 -13.39 -42.76
CA THR A 665 14.65 -13.76 -43.11
C THR A 665 14.16 -14.93 -42.25
N ASN A 666 12.96 -14.76 -41.68
CA ASN A 666 12.28 -15.69 -40.77
C ASN A 666 13.13 -16.06 -39.54
N THR A 667 13.86 -15.11 -38.92
CA THR A 667 14.59 -15.36 -37.66
C THR A 667 14.05 -14.58 -36.46
N LEU A 668 13.00 -13.80 -36.69
CA LEU A 668 12.25 -13.05 -35.70
C LEU A 668 10.85 -12.78 -36.24
N ASP A 669 9.98 -12.42 -35.32
CA ASP A 669 8.55 -12.24 -35.52
C ASP A 669 8.08 -11.08 -34.63
N PRO A 670 8.32 -9.81 -35.04
CA PRO A 670 8.20 -8.65 -34.15
C PRO A 670 6.76 -8.18 -33.97
N GLU A 671 6.31 -8.03 -32.73
CA GLU A 671 4.91 -7.67 -32.46
C GLU A 671 4.76 -6.40 -31.62
N GLY A 672 5.23 -6.41 -30.37
CA GLY A 672 5.06 -5.30 -29.45
C GLY A 672 6.25 -4.33 -29.47
N ILE A 673 6.00 -3.07 -29.11
CA ILE A 673 7.02 -2.03 -28.95
C ILE A 673 6.76 -1.19 -27.70
N GLY A 674 7.79 -0.94 -26.90
CA GLY A 674 7.70 -0.10 -25.70
C GLY A 674 8.93 0.80 -25.54
N LEU A 675 8.72 2.11 -25.49
CA LEU A 675 9.74 3.15 -25.42
C LEU A 675 10.22 3.35 -23.98
N THR A 676 11.53 3.41 -23.78
CA THR A 676 12.12 3.74 -22.48
C THR A 676 12.43 5.24 -22.39
N SER A 677 12.51 5.75 -21.16
CA SER A 677 12.99 7.11 -20.87
C SER A 677 14.42 7.36 -21.35
N ASN A 678 15.23 6.30 -21.50
CA ASN A 678 16.64 6.37 -21.91
C ASN A 678 16.85 6.35 -23.43
N ARG A 679 15.81 6.62 -24.23
CA ARG A 679 15.88 6.66 -25.71
C ARG A 679 16.30 5.31 -26.32
N SER A 680 15.82 4.22 -25.74
CA SER A 680 15.81 2.87 -26.32
C SER A 680 14.37 2.37 -26.46
N VAL A 681 14.17 1.29 -27.21
CA VAL A 681 12.86 0.63 -27.34
C VAL A 681 13.02 -0.84 -27.02
N PHE A 682 12.12 -1.39 -26.22
CA PHE A 682 11.89 -2.82 -26.16
C PHE A 682 11.02 -3.25 -27.33
N ILE A 683 11.33 -4.40 -27.89
CA ILE A 683 10.52 -5.07 -28.90
C ILE A 683 10.35 -6.52 -28.47
N SER A 684 9.10 -6.98 -28.45
CA SER A 684 8.79 -8.39 -28.27
C SER A 684 8.78 -9.11 -29.60
N SER A 685 9.11 -10.39 -29.54
CA SER A 685 8.89 -11.32 -30.64
C SER A 685 8.20 -12.57 -30.15
N GLU A 686 7.20 -13.01 -30.89
CA GLU A 686 6.28 -14.08 -30.53
C GLU A 686 6.84 -15.50 -30.63
N GLY A 687 7.94 -15.64 -31.38
CA GLY A 687 8.49 -16.94 -31.72
C GLY A 687 7.65 -17.68 -32.75
N GLU A 688 8.12 -18.85 -33.20
CA GLU A 688 7.48 -19.57 -34.30
C GLU A 688 7.45 -21.07 -34.02
N VAL A 689 6.32 -21.71 -34.31
CA VAL A 689 6.15 -23.16 -34.18
C VAL A 689 5.51 -23.71 -35.44
N SER A 690 6.31 -23.79 -36.51
CA SER A 690 5.86 -24.19 -37.85
C SER A 690 6.60 -25.44 -38.34
N PRO A 691 6.26 -26.64 -37.84
CA PRO A 691 6.86 -27.90 -38.28
C PRO A 691 6.46 -28.29 -39.73
N ASN A 692 5.45 -27.63 -40.30
CA ASN A 692 4.83 -28.00 -41.58
C ASN A 692 5.23 -27.11 -42.78
N LEU A 693 6.08 -26.08 -42.59
CA LEU A 693 6.42 -25.10 -43.64
C LEU A 693 7.91 -25.11 -43.99
N GLY A 694 8.29 -25.84 -45.04
CA GLY A 694 9.66 -25.83 -45.60
C GLY A 694 10.70 -26.47 -44.66
N ALA A 695 11.83 -25.81 -44.43
CA ALA A 695 12.72 -26.19 -43.32
C ALA A 695 11.98 -25.84 -42.03
N ALA A 696 11.68 -26.84 -41.20
CA ALA A 696 10.91 -26.63 -39.98
C ALA A 696 11.50 -25.52 -39.11
N ARG A 697 10.63 -24.63 -38.63
CA ARG A 697 11.00 -23.47 -37.83
C ARG A 697 10.41 -23.60 -36.44
N VAL A 698 11.30 -23.73 -35.46
CA VAL A 698 10.97 -23.64 -34.03
C VAL A 698 11.86 -22.54 -33.45
N GLN A 699 11.24 -21.43 -33.10
CA GLN A 699 11.93 -20.22 -32.63
C GLN A 699 11.34 -19.81 -31.29
N SER A 700 12.20 -19.52 -30.32
CA SER A 700 11.77 -19.02 -29.03
C SER A 700 11.30 -17.57 -29.12
N PRO A 701 10.26 -17.19 -28.36
CA PRO A 701 9.93 -15.79 -28.19
C PRO A 701 11.07 -15.05 -27.48
N PHE A 702 11.13 -13.72 -27.67
CA PHE A 702 12.06 -12.87 -26.94
C PHE A 702 11.46 -11.51 -26.59
N VAL A 703 12.11 -10.82 -25.65
CA VAL A 703 11.91 -9.39 -25.40
C VAL A 703 13.29 -8.74 -25.41
N ASN A 704 13.58 -7.95 -26.44
CA ASN A 704 14.89 -7.38 -26.69
C ASN A 704 14.86 -5.86 -26.63
N GLU A 705 15.89 -5.26 -26.06
CA GLU A 705 16.08 -3.80 -26.06
C GLU A 705 16.94 -3.38 -27.25
N PHE A 706 16.54 -2.33 -27.95
CA PHE A 706 17.22 -1.78 -29.12
C PHE A 706 17.47 -0.28 -28.94
N ALA A 707 18.61 0.20 -29.42
CA ALA A 707 18.90 1.63 -29.49
C ALA A 707 17.95 2.32 -30.49
N LEU A 708 17.21 3.33 -30.05
CA LEU A 708 16.18 3.99 -30.86
C LEU A 708 16.73 4.61 -32.15
N GLY A 709 17.95 5.16 -32.11
CA GLY A 709 18.54 5.87 -33.24
C GLY A 709 19.20 4.98 -34.30
N SER A 710 19.68 3.80 -33.93
CA SER A 710 20.42 2.90 -34.83
C SER A 710 19.74 1.55 -35.08
N GLY A 711 18.76 1.19 -34.25
CA GLY A 711 18.14 -0.13 -34.23
C GLY A 711 19.05 -1.24 -33.71
N LEU A 712 20.21 -0.92 -33.12
CA LEU A 712 21.15 -1.91 -32.58
C LEU A 712 20.60 -2.56 -31.31
N GLN A 713 20.55 -3.89 -31.28
CA GLN A 713 20.21 -4.65 -30.07
C GLN A 713 21.22 -4.39 -28.94
N LEU A 714 20.71 -3.94 -27.81
CA LEU A 714 21.47 -3.60 -26.60
C LEU A 714 21.52 -4.77 -25.62
N ARG A 715 20.35 -5.37 -25.33
CA ARG A 715 20.24 -6.54 -24.43
C ARG A 715 18.98 -7.36 -24.72
N GLN A 716 18.89 -8.52 -24.08
CA GLN A 716 17.75 -9.42 -24.11
C GLN A 716 17.28 -9.69 -22.67
N LEU A 717 15.98 -9.61 -22.43
CA LEU A 717 15.39 -10.05 -21.17
C LEU A 717 15.21 -11.57 -21.18
N PRO A 718 15.44 -12.27 -20.04
CA PRO A 718 15.25 -13.70 -19.96
C PRO A 718 13.77 -14.06 -20.10
N VAL A 719 13.46 -15.06 -20.91
CA VAL A 719 12.10 -15.61 -21.04
C VAL A 719 12.00 -16.88 -20.19
N PRO A 720 11.00 -17.01 -19.29
CA PRO A 720 10.85 -18.23 -18.50
C PRO A 720 10.68 -19.46 -19.40
N SER A 721 11.30 -20.58 -19.02
CA SER A 721 11.37 -21.79 -19.85
C SER A 721 10.01 -22.36 -20.25
N LYS A 722 8.95 -22.11 -19.47
CA LYS A 722 7.58 -22.55 -19.76
C LYS A 722 6.98 -21.91 -21.02
N PHE A 723 7.51 -20.76 -21.47
CA PHE A 723 7.10 -20.07 -22.69
C PHE A 723 7.89 -20.58 -23.91
N VAL A 724 9.03 -21.24 -23.70
CA VAL A 724 9.85 -21.75 -24.81
C VAL A 724 9.14 -22.93 -25.48
N PRO A 725 8.93 -22.92 -26.81
CA PRO A 725 8.29 -24.02 -27.52
C PRO A 725 9.04 -25.34 -27.36
N VAL A 726 8.30 -26.41 -27.08
CA VAL A 726 8.79 -27.78 -27.07
C VAL A 726 7.98 -28.60 -28.06
N VAL A 727 8.64 -29.11 -29.09
CA VAL A 727 8.04 -29.97 -30.12
C VAL A 727 8.58 -31.39 -29.96
N GLN A 728 7.68 -32.35 -29.78
CA GLN A 728 8.02 -33.76 -29.69
C GLN A 728 8.10 -34.36 -31.09
N ASP A 729 9.30 -34.86 -31.43
CA ASP A 729 9.53 -35.74 -32.59
C ASP A 729 8.69 -37.02 -32.43
N THR A 730 7.57 -37.07 -33.15
CA THR A 730 6.55 -38.11 -33.04
C THR A 730 6.75 -39.18 -34.11
N ASN A 731 7.41 -38.84 -35.22
CA ASN A 731 7.75 -39.78 -36.28
C ASN A 731 9.16 -40.41 -36.10
N ASN A 732 9.90 -39.97 -35.08
CA ASN A 732 11.18 -40.46 -34.61
C ASN A 732 12.29 -40.40 -35.69
N ASN A 733 12.23 -39.37 -36.54
CA ASN A 733 13.20 -39.14 -37.61
C ASN A 733 14.36 -38.20 -37.20
N GLN A 734 14.34 -37.72 -35.95
CA GLN A 734 15.30 -36.78 -35.33
C GLN A 734 15.31 -35.38 -35.95
N ILE A 735 14.28 -35.03 -36.69
CA ILE A 735 14.09 -33.74 -37.35
C ILE A 735 12.71 -33.25 -36.93
N VAL A 736 12.62 -32.04 -36.38
CA VAL A 736 11.30 -31.45 -36.17
C VAL A 736 10.66 -31.24 -37.55
N ASP A 737 9.56 -31.90 -37.88
CA ASP A 737 8.90 -31.76 -39.19
C ASP A 737 7.42 -32.17 -39.20
N THR A 738 6.88 -32.36 -40.41
CA THR A 738 5.48 -32.73 -40.64
C THR A 738 5.16 -34.08 -40.01
N GLY A 739 4.45 -34.05 -38.88
CA GLY A 739 4.11 -35.22 -38.08
C GLY A 739 4.34 -35.02 -36.58
N ASP A 740 5.07 -33.97 -36.20
CA ASP A 740 5.45 -33.71 -34.82
C ASP A 740 4.45 -32.85 -34.03
N THR A 741 4.45 -33.03 -32.71
CA THR A 741 3.42 -32.48 -31.83
C THR A 741 4.02 -31.45 -30.87
N PRO A 742 3.54 -30.18 -30.87
CA PRO A 742 3.85 -29.23 -29.79
C PRO A 742 3.32 -29.76 -28.45
N THR A 743 4.17 -29.77 -27.42
CA THR A 743 3.85 -30.32 -26.09
C THR A 743 3.91 -29.29 -24.96
N ALA A 744 4.66 -28.21 -25.14
CA ALA A 744 4.74 -27.10 -24.19
C ALA A 744 5.17 -25.80 -24.90
N GLY A 745 5.01 -24.67 -24.22
CA GLY A 745 5.47 -23.37 -24.69
C GLY A 745 4.42 -22.58 -25.46
N VAL A 746 4.87 -21.48 -26.06
CA VAL A 746 4.04 -20.66 -26.94
C VAL A 746 3.62 -21.45 -28.18
N ARG A 747 2.49 -21.04 -28.75
CA ARG A 747 1.97 -21.58 -30.00
C ARG A 747 2.46 -20.69 -31.15
N ASN A 748 2.30 -21.18 -32.38
CA ASN A 748 2.64 -20.39 -33.54
C ASN A 748 1.73 -19.17 -33.65
N ASN A 749 2.32 -17.98 -33.67
CA ASN A 749 1.65 -16.71 -33.89
C ASN A 749 0.51 -16.40 -32.91
N LEU A 750 0.81 -16.52 -31.60
CA LEU A 750 -0.16 -16.46 -30.50
C LEU A 750 0.48 -16.04 -29.16
N ALA A 751 1.56 -15.26 -29.16
CA ALA A 751 2.26 -14.92 -27.92
C ALA A 751 3.08 -13.65 -27.99
N PHE A 752 3.16 -12.89 -26.90
CA PHE A 752 3.99 -11.67 -26.84
C PHE A 752 3.62 -10.61 -27.89
N GLU A 753 2.36 -10.63 -28.35
CA GLU A 753 1.75 -9.63 -29.25
C GLU A 753 1.88 -8.20 -28.72
N ASN A 754 1.95 -8.09 -27.40
CA ASN A 754 1.84 -6.84 -26.66
C ASN A 754 3.10 -6.55 -25.87
N LEU A 755 3.34 -5.25 -25.65
CA LEU A 755 4.46 -4.78 -24.86
C LEU A 755 4.16 -3.39 -24.30
N THR A 756 4.17 -3.26 -22.97
CA THR A 756 3.96 -1.96 -22.32
C THR A 756 4.88 -1.75 -21.13
N ILE A 757 5.21 -0.50 -20.85
CA ILE A 757 6.06 -0.09 -19.74
C ILE A 757 5.22 0.82 -18.83
N THR A 758 5.34 0.64 -17.52
CA THR A 758 4.65 1.50 -16.54
C THR A 758 5.13 2.95 -16.67
N PRO A 759 4.28 3.95 -16.38
CA PRO A 759 4.66 5.36 -16.44
C PRO A 759 5.96 5.72 -15.69
N ASP A 760 6.24 5.07 -14.56
CA ASP A 760 7.48 5.24 -13.79
C ASP A 760 8.73 4.60 -14.41
N GLY A 761 8.57 3.84 -15.51
CA GLY A 761 9.64 3.16 -16.22
C GLY A 761 10.24 1.96 -15.49
N LYS A 762 9.64 1.48 -14.39
CA LYS A 762 10.21 0.40 -13.57
C LYS A 762 9.79 -0.99 -14.01
N PHE A 763 8.59 -1.15 -14.56
CA PHE A 763 8.06 -2.45 -14.93
C PHE A 763 7.70 -2.51 -16.42
N LEU A 764 7.96 -3.68 -17.00
CA LEU A 764 7.55 -4.01 -18.37
C LEU A 764 6.61 -5.21 -18.32
N PHE A 765 5.56 -5.16 -19.12
CA PHE A 765 4.58 -6.22 -19.25
C PHE A 765 4.49 -6.68 -20.70
N THR A 766 4.38 -7.99 -20.88
CA THR A 766 3.99 -8.65 -22.13
C THR A 766 3.06 -9.80 -21.79
N ALA A 767 2.34 -10.36 -22.74
CA ALA A 767 1.40 -11.43 -22.49
C ALA A 767 1.27 -12.37 -23.66
N THR A 768 0.85 -13.61 -23.41
CA THR A 768 0.48 -14.51 -24.51
C THR A 768 -0.84 -14.09 -25.12
N GLU A 769 -1.04 -14.27 -26.42
CA GLU A 769 -2.33 -13.98 -27.05
C GLU A 769 -3.39 -14.99 -26.59
N ASN A 770 -2.95 -16.25 -26.49
CA ASN A 770 -3.76 -17.40 -26.13
C ASN A 770 -3.05 -18.26 -25.08
N ALA A 771 -3.71 -19.33 -24.62
CA ALA A 771 -3.12 -20.30 -23.72
C ALA A 771 -1.86 -20.94 -24.31
N LEU A 772 -0.81 -21.05 -23.49
CA LEU A 772 0.32 -21.94 -23.77
C LEU A 772 -0.19 -23.36 -24.03
N VAL A 773 0.59 -24.17 -24.75
CA VAL A 773 0.19 -25.55 -25.12
C VAL A 773 -0.27 -26.35 -23.91
N GLN A 774 0.44 -26.23 -22.79
CA GLN A 774 0.18 -26.94 -21.55
C GLN A 774 -0.93 -26.33 -20.66
N ASP A 775 -1.44 -25.14 -20.98
CA ASP A 775 -2.39 -24.40 -20.11
C ASP A 775 -3.86 -24.57 -20.50
N GLY A 776 -4.13 -24.99 -21.74
CA GLY A 776 -5.49 -25.17 -22.22
C GLY A 776 -5.64 -25.06 -23.74
N PRO A 777 -6.89 -25.17 -24.22
CA PRO A 777 -7.23 -24.95 -25.63
C PRO A 777 -7.14 -23.47 -26.01
N LEU A 778 -7.12 -23.21 -27.31
CA LEU A 778 -7.35 -21.88 -27.88
C LEU A 778 -8.79 -21.43 -27.62
N ALA A 779 -9.06 -20.13 -27.79
CA ALA A 779 -10.41 -19.60 -27.77
C ALA A 779 -11.28 -20.29 -28.86
N THR A 780 -12.53 -20.55 -28.53
CA THR A 780 -13.56 -21.11 -29.42
C THR A 780 -14.81 -20.25 -29.35
N ILE A 781 -15.81 -20.52 -30.20
CA ILE A 781 -17.11 -19.84 -30.13
C ILE A 781 -17.84 -20.04 -28.79
N ASN A 782 -17.47 -21.06 -28.01
CA ASN A 782 -18.11 -21.41 -26.74
C ASN A 782 -17.27 -21.08 -25.50
N SER A 783 -15.98 -20.80 -25.67
CA SER A 783 -15.04 -20.67 -24.55
C SER A 783 -13.89 -19.72 -24.87
N GLY A 784 -13.50 -18.90 -23.90
CA GLY A 784 -12.26 -18.15 -23.96
C GLY A 784 -11.00 -18.99 -23.78
N SER A 785 -9.85 -18.30 -23.75
CA SER A 785 -8.51 -18.87 -23.62
C SER A 785 -7.79 -18.32 -22.40
N ARG A 786 -6.87 -19.10 -21.82
CA ARG A 786 -6.11 -18.76 -20.60
C ARG A 786 -4.75 -18.15 -20.96
N SER A 787 -4.75 -16.88 -21.32
CA SER A 787 -3.52 -16.11 -21.54
C SER A 787 -2.75 -15.87 -20.23
N ARG A 788 -1.43 -15.69 -20.34
CA ARG A 788 -0.55 -15.27 -19.24
C ARG A 788 -0.02 -13.88 -19.50
N ILE A 789 -0.17 -12.99 -18.52
CA ILE A 789 0.56 -11.71 -18.46
C ILE A 789 1.85 -11.94 -17.68
N LEU A 790 2.99 -11.57 -18.25
CA LEU A 790 4.32 -11.67 -17.68
C LEU A 790 4.84 -10.27 -17.31
N LYS A 791 5.28 -10.11 -16.06
CA LYS A 791 5.83 -8.86 -15.52
C LYS A 791 7.34 -8.97 -15.33
N TYR A 792 8.07 -8.01 -15.90
CA TYR A 792 9.50 -7.79 -15.71
C TYR A 792 9.75 -6.59 -14.81
N ASN A 793 10.75 -6.70 -13.93
CA ASN A 793 11.36 -5.54 -13.28
C ASN A 793 12.54 -5.07 -14.13
N LEU A 794 12.48 -3.84 -14.63
CA LEU A 794 13.49 -3.30 -15.54
C LEU A 794 14.78 -2.90 -14.83
N THR A 795 14.74 -2.65 -13.51
CA THR A 795 15.92 -2.41 -12.68
C THR A 795 16.76 -3.68 -12.55
N THR A 796 16.13 -4.83 -12.28
CA THR A 796 16.83 -6.12 -12.16
C THR A 796 17.00 -6.84 -13.49
N GLY A 797 16.15 -6.52 -14.47
CA GLY A 797 16.05 -7.21 -15.76
C GLY A 797 15.46 -8.62 -15.66
N GLN A 798 14.80 -8.98 -14.55
CA GLN A 798 14.25 -10.32 -14.32
C GLN A 798 12.71 -10.35 -14.38
N PRO A 799 12.10 -11.46 -14.82
CA PRO A 799 10.67 -11.70 -14.61
C PRO A 799 10.39 -11.89 -13.13
N GLU A 800 9.40 -11.20 -12.59
CA GLU A 800 9.05 -11.26 -11.17
C GLU A 800 7.69 -11.89 -10.90
N GLN A 801 6.71 -11.71 -11.79
CA GLN A 801 5.33 -12.16 -11.57
C GLN A 801 4.66 -12.58 -12.87
N GLU A 802 3.68 -13.48 -12.77
CA GLU A 802 2.79 -13.84 -13.87
C GLU A 802 1.33 -13.77 -13.42
N PHE A 803 0.40 -13.37 -14.30
CA PHE A 803 -1.03 -13.27 -13.98
C PHE A 803 -1.88 -13.99 -15.03
N LEU A 804 -3.00 -14.58 -14.58
CA LEU A 804 -3.97 -15.23 -15.46
C LEU A 804 -4.92 -14.20 -16.08
N TYR A 805 -4.89 -14.10 -17.41
CA TYR A 805 -5.89 -13.38 -18.22
C TYR A 805 -6.81 -14.38 -18.93
N VAL A 806 -8.12 -14.17 -18.88
CA VAL A 806 -9.08 -15.03 -19.59
C VAL A 806 -9.76 -14.22 -20.69
N THR A 807 -9.44 -14.57 -21.95
CA THR A 807 -10.05 -13.92 -23.12
C THR A 807 -11.53 -14.26 -23.23
N ASP A 808 -12.28 -13.48 -24.00
CA ASP A 808 -13.63 -13.86 -24.41
C ASP A 808 -13.62 -15.06 -25.38
N PRO A 809 -14.76 -15.74 -25.55
CA PRO A 809 -14.98 -16.62 -26.71
C PRO A 809 -14.81 -15.86 -28.04
N VAL A 810 -14.59 -16.61 -29.12
CA VAL A 810 -14.67 -16.10 -30.50
C VAL A 810 -16.01 -15.40 -30.70
N ALA A 811 -16.00 -14.20 -31.27
CA ALA A 811 -17.19 -13.34 -31.31
C ALA A 811 -18.24 -13.82 -32.33
N LEU A 812 -17.80 -14.30 -33.49
CA LEU A 812 -18.66 -14.76 -34.59
C LEU A 812 -18.15 -16.10 -35.12
N PRO A 813 -19.01 -17.02 -35.57
CA PRO A 813 -18.57 -18.27 -36.19
C PRO A 813 -17.97 -18.02 -37.57
N ALA A 814 -17.01 -18.85 -37.98
CA ALA A 814 -16.48 -18.86 -39.33
C ALA A 814 -17.49 -19.42 -40.35
N VAL A 815 -17.35 -19.06 -41.62
CA VAL A 815 -18.20 -19.50 -42.73
C VAL A 815 -17.33 -20.02 -43.89
N PRO A 816 -17.33 -21.34 -44.17
CA PRO A 816 -18.02 -22.41 -43.43
C PRO A 816 -17.45 -22.60 -42.01
N GLU A 817 -18.20 -23.23 -41.10
CA GLU A 817 -17.81 -23.42 -39.68
C GLU A 817 -16.46 -24.12 -39.48
N THR A 818 -15.96 -24.86 -40.49
CA THR A 818 -14.65 -25.51 -40.47
C THR A 818 -13.49 -24.58 -40.78
N ALA A 819 -13.76 -23.32 -41.15
CA ALA A 819 -12.72 -22.35 -41.46
C ALA A 819 -12.11 -21.74 -40.18
N PHE A 820 -10.99 -21.04 -40.35
CA PHE A 820 -10.21 -20.51 -39.23
C PHE A 820 -10.97 -19.42 -38.47
N SER A 821 -10.91 -19.51 -37.14
CA SER A 821 -11.40 -18.49 -36.21
C SER A 821 -10.58 -18.48 -34.92
N THR A 822 -10.36 -17.30 -34.34
CA THR A 822 -9.62 -17.11 -33.08
C THR A 822 -10.16 -15.91 -32.29
N ASN A 823 -9.79 -15.83 -31.01
CA ASN A 823 -9.85 -14.62 -30.19
C ASN A 823 -8.66 -14.62 -29.24
N GLY A 824 -8.11 -13.44 -28.99
CA GLY A 824 -6.84 -13.32 -28.30
C GLY A 824 -6.60 -11.97 -27.66
N LEU A 825 -5.71 -11.94 -26.66
CA LEU A 825 -5.20 -10.72 -26.04
C LEU A 825 -4.06 -10.16 -26.90
N VAL A 826 -4.38 -9.18 -27.74
CA VAL A 826 -3.43 -8.66 -28.74
C VAL A 826 -2.65 -7.44 -28.25
N GLU A 827 -3.18 -6.65 -27.31
CA GLU A 827 -2.48 -5.47 -26.78
C GLU A 827 -2.71 -5.24 -25.29
N LEU A 828 -1.70 -4.68 -24.61
CA LEU A 828 -1.75 -4.16 -23.26
C LEU A 828 -1.17 -2.75 -23.22
N LEU A 829 -1.79 -1.85 -22.48
CA LEU A 829 -1.30 -0.48 -22.26
C LEU A 829 -1.45 -0.11 -20.80
N ALA A 830 -0.33 0.07 -20.09
CA ALA A 830 -0.34 0.52 -18.70
C ALA A 830 -0.91 1.94 -18.59
N LEU A 831 -1.90 2.14 -17.72
CA LEU A 831 -2.46 3.46 -17.40
C LEU A 831 -1.87 4.07 -16.13
N ASP A 832 -1.31 3.25 -15.25
CA ASP A 832 -0.71 3.64 -13.98
C ASP A 832 0.41 2.66 -13.56
N ASP A 833 1.08 3.00 -12.47
CA ASP A 833 2.16 2.17 -11.87
C ASP A 833 1.61 1.08 -10.94
N ARG A 834 0.28 0.93 -10.85
CA ARG A 834 -0.42 0.07 -9.89
C ARG A 834 -1.05 -1.16 -10.54
N GLY A 835 -0.77 -1.40 -11.83
CA GLY A 835 -1.27 -2.53 -12.57
C GLY A 835 -2.71 -2.37 -13.06
N THR A 836 -3.10 -1.14 -13.42
CA THR A 836 -4.28 -0.88 -14.24
C THR A 836 -3.88 -0.73 -15.71
N PHE A 837 -4.54 -1.48 -16.59
CA PHE A 837 -4.23 -1.54 -18.01
C PHE A 837 -5.48 -1.28 -18.85
N LEU A 838 -5.27 -0.79 -20.07
CA LEU A 838 -6.15 -1.10 -21.18
C LEU A 838 -5.68 -2.39 -21.85
N ALA A 839 -6.61 -3.28 -22.17
CA ALA A 839 -6.35 -4.52 -22.87
C ALA A 839 -7.22 -4.61 -24.12
N LEU A 840 -6.60 -4.93 -25.26
CA LEU A 840 -7.31 -5.11 -26.52
C LEU A 840 -7.48 -6.61 -26.79
N GLU A 841 -8.73 -7.03 -26.99
CA GLU A 841 -9.04 -8.35 -27.51
C GLU A 841 -9.51 -8.25 -28.96
N ARG A 842 -8.92 -9.08 -29.83
CA ARG A 842 -9.31 -9.20 -31.24
C ARG A 842 -9.78 -10.62 -31.52
N SER A 843 -11.02 -10.73 -32.00
CA SER A 843 -11.55 -11.95 -32.58
C SER A 843 -11.58 -11.86 -34.09
N PHE A 844 -11.15 -12.92 -34.77
CA PHE A 844 -11.24 -13.04 -36.23
C PHE A 844 -11.95 -14.33 -36.62
N SER A 845 -12.80 -14.26 -37.64
CA SER A 845 -13.45 -15.43 -38.25
C SER A 845 -13.52 -15.34 -39.77
N THR A 846 -12.98 -16.35 -40.43
CA THR A 846 -12.98 -16.44 -41.90
C THR A 846 -14.41 -16.47 -42.43
N GLY A 847 -14.72 -15.60 -43.39
CA GLY A 847 -16.04 -15.56 -44.03
C GLY A 847 -17.17 -14.95 -43.19
N ALA A 848 -16.87 -14.49 -41.96
CA ALA A 848 -17.79 -13.66 -41.19
C ALA A 848 -18.01 -12.29 -41.89
N PRO A 849 -19.13 -11.59 -41.62
CA PRO A 849 -19.44 -10.31 -42.27
C PRO A 849 -18.35 -9.24 -42.09
N GLY A 850 -18.23 -8.35 -43.08
CA GLY A 850 -17.25 -7.25 -43.06
C GLY A 850 -15.83 -7.77 -43.30
N THR A 851 -14.90 -7.37 -42.43
CA THR A 851 -13.50 -7.83 -42.41
C THR A 851 -13.32 -9.14 -41.65
N GLY A 852 -14.36 -9.63 -40.96
CA GLY A 852 -14.30 -10.79 -40.08
C GLY A 852 -13.71 -10.51 -38.69
N ASN A 853 -13.27 -9.27 -38.42
CA ASN A 853 -12.74 -8.86 -37.12
C ASN A 853 -13.84 -8.30 -36.20
N THR A 854 -13.78 -8.65 -34.92
CA THR A 854 -14.49 -7.99 -33.81
C THR A 854 -13.46 -7.61 -32.75
N ILE A 855 -13.42 -6.32 -32.39
CA ILE A 855 -12.43 -5.78 -31.44
C ILE A 855 -13.14 -5.26 -30.19
N LYS A 856 -12.59 -5.58 -29.03
CA LYS A 856 -13.07 -5.11 -27.73
C LYS A 856 -11.91 -4.54 -26.93
N LEU A 857 -12.17 -3.39 -26.31
CA LEU A 857 -11.27 -2.74 -25.37
C LEU A 857 -11.77 -2.95 -23.96
N TYR A 858 -10.89 -3.45 -23.10
CA TYR A 858 -11.14 -3.70 -21.68
C TYR A 858 -10.25 -2.80 -20.83
N GLU A 859 -10.74 -2.41 -19.66
CA GLU A 859 -9.89 -2.00 -18.54
C GLU A 859 -9.62 -3.24 -17.67
N VAL A 860 -8.38 -3.44 -17.28
CA VAL A 860 -7.91 -4.62 -16.54
C VAL A 860 -7.19 -4.17 -15.28
N ARG A 861 -7.47 -4.83 -14.15
CA ARG A 861 -6.79 -4.58 -12.87
C ARG A 861 -6.12 -5.86 -12.38
N LEU A 862 -4.81 -5.78 -12.10
CA LEU A 862 -4.06 -6.88 -11.47
C LEU A 862 -4.32 -7.00 -9.96
N ASN A 863 -4.96 -6.01 -9.35
CA ASN A 863 -5.20 -5.99 -7.91
C ASN A 863 -6.03 -7.22 -7.46
N GLY A 864 -5.49 -7.97 -6.51
CA GLY A 864 -6.11 -9.20 -6.02
C GLY A 864 -6.02 -10.41 -6.96
N ALA A 865 -5.40 -10.29 -8.14
CA ALA A 865 -5.10 -11.45 -8.99
C ALA A 865 -4.01 -12.32 -8.36
N SER A 866 -4.08 -13.63 -8.57
CA SER A 866 -3.05 -14.56 -8.08
C SER A 866 -1.78 -14.45 -8.92
N ASP A 867 -0.62 -14.47 -8.28
CA ASP A 867 0.66 -14.70 -8.97
C ASP A 867 0.79 -16.18 -9.35
N ILE A 868 0.92 -16.44 -10.65
CA ILE A 868 1.01 -17.78 -11.24
C ILE A 868 2.41 -18.11 -11.76
N SER A 869 3.42 -17.30 -11.40
CA SER A 869 4.83 -17.45 -11.82
C SER A 869 5.42 -18.83 -11.51
N SER A 870 5.02 -19.44 -10.38
CA SER A 870 5.46 -20.78 -10.00
C SER A 870 4.70 -21.94 -10.68
N ILE A 871 3.60 -21.66 -11.40
CA ILE A 871 2.76 -22.68 -12.03
C ILE A 871 3.21 -22.93 -13.46
N ASN A 872 3.74 -24.13 -13.73
CA ASN A 872 4.21 -24.52 -15.06
C ASN A 872 3.09 -24.88 -16.04
N SER A 873 1.99 -25.47 -15.55
CA SER A 873 0.81 -25.81 -16.34
C SER A 873 -0.46 -25.55 -15.53
N LEU A 874 -1.36 -24.73 -16.07
CA LEU A 874 -2.66 -24.43 -15.45
C LEU A 874 -3.61 -25.63 -15.47
N ASN A 875 -3.40 -26.59 -16.39
CA ASN A 875 -4.17 -27.85 -16.41
C ASN A 875 -3.73 -28.86 -15.35
N ALA A 876 -2.57 -28.66 -14.72
CA ALA A 876 -2.04 -29.53 -13.68
C ALA A 876 -2.56 -29.19 -12.27
N ILE A 877 -3.34 -28.12 -12.12
CA ILE A 877 -3.85 -27.63 -10.83
C ILE A 877 -5.37 -27.48 -10.84
N ASN A 878 -5.96 -27.29 -9.65
CA ASN A 878 -7.36 -26.87 -9.55
C ASN A 878 -7.46 -25.38 -9.89
N ILE A 879 -7.87 -25.06 -11.13
CA ILE A 879 -7.91 -23.68 -11.61
C ILE A 879 -8.79 -22.73 -10.77
N ASN A 880 -9.77 -23.26 -10.02
CA ASN A 880 -10.65 -22.44 -9.18
C ASN A 880 -9.94 -21.81 -7.97
N THR A 881 -8.71 -22.24 -7.65
CA THR A 881 -7.89 -21.60 -6.61
C THR A 881 -7.07 -20.42 -7.13
N VAL A 882 -7.08 -20.19 -8.45
CA VAL A 882 -6.38 -19.06 -9.09
C VAL A 882 -7.42 -17.97 -9.38
N LYS A 883 -7.21 -16.79 -8.81
CA LYS A 883 -8.02 -15.61 -9.14
C LYS A 883 -7.43 -14.94 -10.40
N PRO A 884 -8.16 -14.91 -11.54
CA PRO A 884 -7.72 -14.18 -12.73
C PRO A 884 -7.77 -12.67 -12.48
N VAL A 885 -7.18 -11.91 -13.39
CA VAL A 885 -7.29 -10.45 -13.39
C VAL A 885 -8.74 -10.00 -13.56
N GLU A 886 -9.09 -8.88 -12.94
CA GLU A 886 -10.42 -8.29 -13.08
C GLU A 886 -10.49 -7.51 -14.40
N LYS A 887 -11.54 -7.76 -15.20
CA LYS A 887 -11.74 -7.08 -16.49
C LYS A 887 -13.10 -6.39 -16.59
N ARG A 888 -13.12 -5.19 -17.15
CA ARG A 888 -14.32 -4.36 -17.38
C ARG A 888 -14.34 -3.90 -18.84
N LEU A 889 -15.42 -4.18 -19.57
CA LEU A 889 -15.56 -3.72 -20.96
C LEU A 889 -15.63 -2.19 -21.00
N VAL A 890 -14.75 -1.56 -21.79
CA VAL A 890 -14.73 -0.11 -22.03
C VAL A 890 -15.43 0.20 -23.35
N LEU A 891 -15.10 -0.52 -24.43
CA LEU A 891 -15.70 -0.31 -25.74
C LEU A 891 -15.74 -1.60 -26.55
N ASN A 892 -16.91 -1.92 -27.13
CA ASN A 892 -17.00 -2.84 -28.26
C ASN A 892 -17.00 -2.02 -29.56
N PHE A 893 -16.02 -2.24 -30.42
CA PHE A 893 -15.77 -1.40 -31.60
C PHE A 893 -16.89 -1.52 -32.64
N ASP A 894 -17.62 -2.64 -32.68
CA ASP A 894 -18.78 -2.84 -33.56
C ASP A 894 -19.87 -1.77 -33.33
N SER A 895 -19.92 -1.18 -32.13
CA SER A 895 -20.86 -0.10 -31.81
C SER A 895 -20.62 1.19 -32.62
N LEU A 896 -19.40 1.41 -33.14
CA LEU A 896 -19.06 2.58 -33.95
C LEU A 896 -19.63 2.51 -35.37
N ARG A 897 -19.99 1.31 -35.87
CA ARG A 897 -20.61 1.07 -37.18
C ARG A 897 -19.86 1.75 -38.34
N LEU A 898 -18.52 1.68 -38.34
CA LEU A 898 -17.72 2.26 -39.40
C LEU A 898 -18.00 1.56 -40.74
N PRO A 899 -18.22 2.31 -41.85
CA PRO A 899 -18.58 1.71 -43.15
C PRO A 899 -17.55 0.72 -43.70
N THR A 900 -16.29 0.89 -43.33
CA THR A 900 -15.15 0.07 -43.75
C THR A 900 -14.93 -1.16 -42.86
N GLY A 901 -15.63 -1.26 -41.73
CA GLY A 901 -15.27 -2.20 -40.67
C GLY A 901 -13.92 -1.85 -40.03
N PHE A 902 -13.34 -2.84 -39.35
CA PHE A 902 -12.03 -2.74 -38.71
C PHE A 902 -11.09 -3.78 -39.28
N ASP A 903 -9.86 -3.39 -39.63
CA ASP A 903 -8.84 -4.37 -39.99
C ASP A 903 -8.28 -5.05 -38.73
N ASN A 904 -7.14 -5.69 -38.86
CA ASN A 904 -6.42 -6.39 -37.81
C ASN A 904 -5.82 -5.42 -36.76
N VAL A 905 -6.65 -4.74 -35.97
CA VAL A 905 -6.19 -3.76 -34.97
C VAL A 905 -5.54 -4.49 -33.80
N GLU A 906 -4.24 -4.27 -33.62
CA GLU A 906 -3.42 -5.03 -32.65
C GLU A 906 -2.42 -4.16 -31.88
N GLY A 907 -2.16 -2.91 -32.31
CA GLY A 907 -1.29 -1.99 -31.56
C GLY A 907 -2.04 -0.82 -30.93
N MET A 908 -1.63 -0.39 -29.73
CA MET A 908 -2.26 0.73 -29.01
C MET A 908 -1.30 1.53 -28.14
N THR A 909 -1.42 2.85 -28.14
CA THR A 909 -0.68 3.73 -27.22
C THR A 909 -1.47 4.99 -26.85
N LEU A 910 -1.08 5.64 -25.75
CA LEU A 910 -1.55 6.98 -25.43
C LEU A 910 -0.85 8.00 -26.33
N GLY A 911 -1.56 9.04 -26.77
CA GLY A 911 -0.99 10.15 -27.54
C GLY A 911 -0.85 11.44 -26.73
N PRO A 912 -0.83 12.62 -27.37
CA PRO A 912 -0.88 13.90 -26.65
C PRO A 912 -2.24 14.13 -25.97
N VAL A 913 -2.25 14.99 -24.96
CA VAL A 913 -3.49 15.54 -24.40
C VAL A 913 -4.18 16.41 -25.46
N LEU A 914 -5.46 16.17 -25.68
CA LEU A 914 -6.29 16.86 -26.66
C LEU A 914 -6.64 18.28 -26.20
N PRO A 915 -7.05 19.18 -27.11
CA PRO A 915 -7.43 20.56 -26.74
C PRO A 915 -8.55 20.67 -25.70
N ASN A 916 -9.38 19.63 -25.56
CA ASN A 916 -10.45 19.56 -24.58
C ASN A 916 -10.02 18.96 -23.22
N GLY A 917 -8.72 18.69 -23.03
CA GLY A 917 -8.14 18.13 -21.81
C GLY A 917 -8.22 16.60 -21.70
N GLN A 918 -8.85 15.91 -22.66
CA GLN A 918 -8.88 14.44 -22.68
C GLN A 918 -7.54 13.86 -23.14
N GLN A 919 -7.18 12.71 -22.61
CA GLN A 919 -6.00 11.95 -23.05
C GLN A 919 -6.30 11.26 -24.39
N SER A 920 -5.50 11.44 -25.43
CA SER A 920 -5.73 10.68 -26.67
C SER A 920 -5.24 9.23 -26.55
N LEU A 921 -5.92 8.34 -27.27
CA LEU A 921 -5.58 6.93 -27.46
C LEU A 921 -5.51 6.67 -28.95
N VAL A 922 -4.41 6.09 -29.42
CA VAL A 922 -4.15 5.77 -30.83
C VAL A 922 -4.04 4.27 -30.99
N LEU A 923 -4.71 3.73 -32.00
CA LEU A 923 -4.62 2.31 -32.36
C LEU A 923 -4.18 2.16 -33.81
N VAL A 924 -3.43 1.10 -34.10
CA VAL A 924 -2.94 0.75 -35.44
C VAL A 924 -3.32 -0.67 -35.82
N SER A 925 -3.45 -0.93 -37.12
CA SER A 925 -3.75 -2.27 -37.63
C SER A 925 -2.66 -2.86 -38.50
N ASP A 926 -2.47 -4.16 -38.34
CA ASP A 926 -1.60 -4.96 -39.16
C ASP A 926 -2.32 -5.48 -40.43
N ASN A 927 -2.00 -4.90 -41.57
CA ASN A 927 -2.57 -5.34 -42.84
C ASN A 927 -2.01 -6.68 -43.36
N ASN A 928 -1.13 -7.38 -42.62
CA ASN A 928 -0.42 -8.59 -43.01
C ASN A 928 0.27 -8.49 -44.38
N PHE A 929 0.49 -7.26 -44.87
CA PHE A 929 0.86 -6.94 -46.25
C PHE A 929 -0.02 -7.67 -47.31
N SER A 930 -1.30 -7.87 -47.01
CA SER A 930 -2.30 -8.51 -47.89
C SER A 930 -3.09 -7.48 -48.67
N ALA A 931 -3.37 -7.77 -49.95
CA ALA A 931 -4.17 -6.91 -50.82
C ALA A 931 -5.66 -6.85 -50.43
N THR A 932 -6.13 -7.77 -49.58
CA THR A 932 -7.51 -7.79 -49.05
C THR A 932 -7.66 -7.04 -47.73
N GLN A 933 -6.56 -6.53 -47.19
CA GLN A 933 -6.48 -5.77 -45.95
C GLN A 933 -5.94 -4.36 -46.23
N PHE A 934 -5.93 -3.52 -45.20
CA PHE A 934 -5.51 -2.13 -45.22
C PHE A 934 -4.91 -1.73 -43.86
N THR A 935 -4.00 -0.76 -43.89
CA THR A 935 -3.50 -0.15 -42.65
C THR A 935 -4.54 0.86 -42.18
N GLN A 936 -5.01 0.69 -40.95
CA GLN A 936 -5.96 1.54 -40.27
C GLN A 936 -5.27 2.21 -39.08
N ILE A 937 -5.46 3.52 -38.93
CA ILE A 937 -5.07 4.26 -37.73
C ILE A 937 -6.32 4.89 -37.16
N LEU A 938 -6.59 4.63 -35.89
CA LEU A 938 -7.77 5.08 -35.17
C LEU A 938 -7.32 6.00 -34.03
N ALA A 939 -8.11 7.03 -33.74
CA ALA A 939 -7.88 7.86 -32.55
C ALA A 939 -9.16 8.00 -31.72
N PHE A 940 -8.97 8.02 -30.41
CA PHE A 940 -10.00 8.21 -29.41
C PHE A 940 -9.57 9.27 -28.39
N GLY A 941 -10.52 9.95 -27.78
CA GLY A 941 -10.32 10.73 -26.56
C GLY A 941 -10.76 9.90 -25.36
N LEU A 942 -9.94 9.88 -24.31
CA LEU A 942 -10.21 9.25 -23.03
C LEU A 942 -10.41 10.34 -21.98
N ALA A 943 -11.57 10.32 -21.34
CA ALA A 943 -11.72 10.95 -20.04
C ALA A 943 -11.16 9.99 -18.99
N LEU A 944 -9.96 10.29 -18.51
CA LEU A 944 -9.33 9.57 -17.42
C LEU A 944 -9.75 10.19 -16.10
N GLU A 945 -10.09 9.34 -15.13
CA GLU A 945 -10.31 9.74 -13.75
C GLU A 945 -9.20 9.11 -12.92
N THR A 946 -8.39 9.96 -12.30
CA THR A 946 -7.51 9.51 -11.23
C THR A 946 -8.37 9.29 -10.00
N GLU A 947 -8.35 8.06 -9.48
CA GLU A 947 -8.86 7.75 -8.16
C GLU A 947 -7.96 8.49 -7.15
N ILE A 948 -8.22 9.79 -6.95
CA ILE A 948 -7.68 10.52 -5.82
C ILE A 948 -8.33 9.88 -4.61
N PRO A 949 -7.54 9.31 -3.68
CA PRO A 949 -8.12 8.81 -2.46
C PRO A 949 -8.91 9.93 -1.79
N ARG A 950 -10.24 9.78 -1.75
CA ARG A 950 -11.04 10.69 -0.96
C ARG A 950 -10.59 10.45 0.48
N ARG A 951 -9.88 11.44 1.05
CA ARG A 951 -9.82 11.61 2.50
C ARG A 951 -11.26 11.46 2.95
N ALA A 952 -11.55 10.44 3.76
CA ALA A 952 -12.89 10.27 4.29
C ALA A 952 -13.22 11.58 5.00
N GLN A 953 -13.99 12.46 4.35
CA GLN A 953 -14.59 13.59 5.03
C GLN A 953 -15.41 12.93 6.12
N SER A 954 -15.07 13.26 7.36
CA SER A 954 -15.89 12.94 8.51
C SER A 954 -17.31 13.27 8.13
N LEU A 955 -18.11 12.22 7.92
CA LEU A 955 -19.54 12.39 7.93
C LEU A 955 -19.79 12.81 9.38
N ASP A 956 -19.96 14.11 9.61
CA ASP A 956 -20.44 14.65 10.87
C ASP A 956 -21.85 14.07 11.07
N ILE A 957 -21.90 12.84 11.56
CA ILE A 957 -23.08 12.29 12.19
C ILE A 957 -23.16 13.02 13.52
N LEU A 958 -23.77 14.21 13.48
CA LEU A 958 -24.44 14.76 14.64
C LEU A 958 -25.40 13.69 15.12
N THR A 959 -24.99 13.02 16.19
CA THR A 959 -25.80 12.05 16.92
C THR A 959 -27.03 12.74 17.46
N ASP A 960 -28.19 12.42 16.91
CA ASP A 960 -29.44 12.48 17.65
C ASP A 960 -30.19 11.15 17.45
N GLY A 961 -30.31 10.39 18.55
CA GLY A 961 -31.23 9.26 18.68
C GLY A 961 -30.76 7.94 18.05
N GLY A 962 -30.38 6.99 18.91
CA GLY A 962 -29.90 5.67 18.50
C GLY A 962 -30.88 4.83 17.67
N ALA A 963 -30.35 4.20 16.63
CA ALA A 963 -30.75 2.89 16.12
C ALA A 963 -29.57 2.30 15.32
N ILE A 964 -29.19 1.07 15.63
CA ILE A 964 -28.24 0.28 14.84
C ILE A 964 -28.93 -0.05 13.51
N ILE A 965 -28.35 0.36 12.39
CA ILE A 965 -28.74 -0.13 11.06
C ILE A 965 -27.66 -1.09 10.61
N ASP A 966 -28.02 -2.38 10.63
CA ASP A 966 -27.35 -3.46 9.91
C ASP A 966 -27.43 -3.16 8.40
N SER A 967 -26.28 -3.10 7.71
CA SER A 967 -26.21 -2.88 6.28
C SER A 967 -25.65 -4.11 5.55
N THR A 968 -26.43 -5.17 5.49
CA THR A 968 -26.39 -6.10 4.36
C THR A 968 -27.26 -5.55 3.24
N MET A 969 -26.68 -4.87 2.24
CA MET A 969 -27.25 -4.79 0.88
C MET A 969 -26.15 -4.58 -0.15
N SER A 970 -25.86 -5.66 -0.90
CA SER A 970 -25.26 -5.58 -2.24
C SER A 970 -26.32 -5.15 -3.24
N GLY A 971 -26.02 -4.18 -4.10
CA GLY A 971 -26.89 -3.83 -5.22
C GLY A 971 -26.40 -2.62 -5.98
N ASP A 972 -26.03 -2.85 -7.25
CA ASP A 972 -25.63 -1.86 -8.24
C ASP A 972 -26.66 -0.74 -8.48
N ASN A 973 -26.13 0.37 -9.00
CA ASN A 973 -26.79 1.51 -9.67
C ASN A 973 -27.42 2.60 -8.80
N ILE A 974 -26.62 3.62 -8.44
CA ILE A 974 -27.09 5.02 -8.40
C ILE A 974 -26.03 5.93 -9.03
N SER A 975 -26.35 6.48 -10.21
CA SER A 975 -25.66 7.62 -10.83
C SER A 975 -25.96 8.89 -10.06
N VAL A 976 -24.94 9.54 -9.49
CA VAL A 976 -25.06 10.89 -8.93
C VAL A 976 -24.49 11.88 -9.94
N GLU A 977 -25.37 12.60 -10.64
CA GLU A 977 -25.00 13.82 -11.35
C GLU A 977 -24.68 14.91 -10.31
N THR A 978 -23.47 15.45 -10.38
CA THR A 978 -23.03 16.61 -9.59
C THR A 978 -23.57 17.88 -10.24
N SER A 979 -24.50 18.57 -9.58
CA SER A 979 -24.81 19.97 -9.89
C SER A 979 -24.40 20.87 -8.73
N ASP A 980 -23.38 21.68 -8.97
CA ASP A 980 -22.98 22.81 -8.15
C ASP A 980 -24.13 23.81 -7.97
N ASN A 981 -24.52 24.07 -6.71
CA ASN A 981 -24.88 25.39 -6.15
C ASN A 981 -25.61 25.25 -4.81
N LYS A 982 -24.88 25.38 -3.70
CA LYS A 982 -25.46 25.63 -2.37
C LYS A 982 -25.84 27.11 -2.25
N SER A 983 -27.08 27.46 -2.61
CA SER A 983 -27.78 28.65 -2.08
C SER A 983 -29.25 28.75 -2.55
N ALA A 984 -30.07 27.71 -2.34
CA ALA A 984 -31.54 27.82 -2.44
C ALA A 984 -32.27 26.59 -1.87
N PHE A 985 -32.24 26.34 -0.55
CA PHE A 985 -33.05 25.27 0.06
C PHE A 985 -33.52 25.62 1.48
N ILE A 986 -34.15 26.79 1.64
CA ILE A 986 -35.07 27.06 2.76
C ILE A 986 -36.26 27.84 2.17
N THR A 987 -37.12 27.19 1.40
CA THR A 987 -38.47 27.72 1.12
C THR A 987 -39.50 26.62 0.83
N ASP A 988 -39.13 25.41 0.40
CA ASP A 988 -40.09 24.52 -0.26
C ASP A 988 -40.62 23.33 0.55
N PHE A 989 -40.61 23.39 1.89
CA PHE A 989 -41.26 22.36 2.73
C PHE A 989 -42.70 22.73 3.14
N ARG A 990 -43.06 24.03 3.09
CA ARG A 990 -44.42 24.51 3.40
C ARG A 990 -45.39 24.31 2.23
N THR A 991 -44.91 24.41 1.00
CA THR A 991 -45.72 24.24 -0.22
C THR A 991 -46.20 22.80 -0.41
N VAL A 992 -45.43 21.82 0.08
CA VAL A 992 -45.75 20.39 -0.06
C VAL A 992 -46.82 19.95 0.94
N LEU A 993 -46.81 20.47 2.17
CA LEU A 993 -47.80 20.12 3.21
C LEU A 993 -49.19 20.70 2.92
N ASP A 994 -49.28 21.91 2.34
CA ASP A 994 -50.55 22.50 1.88
C ASP A 994 -51.15 21.77 0.67
N SER A 995 -50.30 21.13 -0.16
CA SER A 995 -50.75 20.34 -1.32
C SER A 995 -51.30 18.95 -0.96
N MET A 996 -51.12 18.50 0.28
CA MET A 996 -51.56 17.19 0.79
C MET A 996 -52.74 17.28 1.77
N GLY A 997 -53.28 18.48 2.03
CA GLY A 997 -54.54 18.66 2.77
C GLY A 997 -54.46 18.42 4.28
N PHE A 998 -53.28 18.53 4.90
CA PHE A 998 -53.13 18.44 6.34
C PHE A 998 -53.21 19.85 6.98
N ASP A 999 -54.29 20.10 7.72
CA ASP A 999 -54.45 21.27 8.57
C ASP A 999 -53.60 21.10 9.83
N THR A 1000 -52.60 21.96 10.03
CA THR A 1000 -51.76 21.97 11.24
C THR A 1000 -51.78 23.33 11.93
N GLU A 1001 -52.96 23.81 12.34
CA GLU A 1001 -53.07 24.67 13.51
C GLU A 1001 -53.50 23.85 14.74
N GLN A 1002 -52.55 23.24 15.45
CA GLN A 1002 -52.69 23.04 16.90
C GLN A 1002 -51.36 22.72 17.61
N ASN A 1003 -50.95 23.66 18.47
CA ASN A 1003 -49.85 23.55 19.44
C ASN A 1003 -50.14 22.48 20.49
N TYR A 1004 -49.21 21.56 20.73
CA TYR A 1004 -49.01 20.97 22.05
C TYR A 1004 -47.51 20.69 22.31
N ALA A 1005 -46.98 21.37 23.33
CA ALA A 1005 -45.70 21.06 23.96
C ALA A 1005 -45.92 19.95 25.00
N ILE A 1006 -45.06 18.93 25.04
CA ILE A 1006 -44.98 17.98 26.18
C ILE A 1006 -43.50 17.65 26.50
N ASP A 1007 -43.25 17.73 27.79
CA ASP A 1007 -42.05 17.58 28.64
C ASP A 1007 -41.38 16.18 28.58
N PRO A 1008 -40.03 16.09 28.51
CA PRO A 1008 -39.29 14.84 28.41
C PRO A 1008 -38.84 14.31 29.78
N THR A 1009 -39.73 13.90 30.69
CA THR A 1009 -39.33 13.14 31.90
C THR A 1009 -40.42 12.21 32.45
N ALA A 1010 -40.80 11.16 31.72
CA ALA A 1010 -41.36 9.95 32.33
C ALA A 1010 -41.43 8.80 31.31
N ILE A 1011 -40.75 7.68 31.57
CA ILE A 1011 -41.32 6.33 31.70
C ILE A 1011 -40.18 5.29 31.72
N ASN A 1012 -40.36 4.36 32.64
CA ASN A 1012 -39.39 3.37 33.14
C ASN A 1012 -39.40 2.08 32.29
N ARG A 1013 -38.29 1.34 32.34
CA ARG A 1013 -38.06 0.04 31.68
C ARG A 1013 -38.91 -1.08 32.29
N SER A 1014 -39.47 -1.96 31.47
CA SER A 1014 -39.57 -3.41 31.74
C SER A 1014 -40.21 -4.17 30.57
N GLU A 1015 -39.60 -5.33 30.23
CA GLU A 1015 -40.14 -6.45 29.41
C GLU A 1015 -40.25 -6.16 27.90
N VAL A 1016 -39.64 -6.93 26.98
CA VAL A 1016 -39.85 -8.36 26.72
C VAL A 1016 -38.60 -8.97 26.04
N GLY A 1017 -38.28 -10.21 26.42
CA GLY A 1017 -37.11 -10.96 25.99
C GLY A 1017 -37.15 -11.52 24.57
N ALA A 1018 -35.95 -11.93 24.16
CA ALA A 1018 -35.60 -12.59 22.92
C ALA A 1018 -36.16 -14.02 22.81
N VAL A 1019 -36.56 -14.42 21.60
CA VAL A 1019 -36.42 -15.80 21.11
C VAL A 1019 -36.04 -15.76 19.63
N SER A 1020 -34.80 -16.17 19.37
CA SER A 1020 -34.24 -16.56 18.07
C SER A 1020 -34.56 -18.03 17.77
N GLN A 1021 -34.52 -18.46 16.49
CA GLN A 1021 -34.26 -19.81 15.91
C GLN A 1021 -35.12 -20.11 14.65
N PRO A 1022 -34.66 -20.98 13.71
CA PRO A 1022 -34.40 -20.59 12.31
C PRO A 1022 -35.29 -21.32 11.29
N VAL A 1023 -35.32 -20.81 10.05
CA VAL A 1023 -36.06 -21.40 8.93
C VAL A 1023 -35.22 -22.50 8.26
N GLY A 1024 -35.70 -23.74 8.35
CA GLY A 1024 -35.32 -24.85 7.48
C GLY A 1024 -36.56 -25.41 6.78
N GLN A 1025 -36.49 -25.52 5.45
CA GLN A 1025 -37.28 -26.32 4.50
C GLN A 1025 -38.72 -26.74 4.87
N ILE A 1026 -39.67 -26.48 3.97
CA ILE A 1026 -40.41 -27.52 3.21
C ILE A 1026 -41.40 -26.86 2.23
N ALA A 1027 -41.59 -27.59 1.14
CA ALA A 1027 -42.31 -27.32 -0.09
C ALA A 1027 -43.80 -26.97 0.02
N ALA A 1028 -44.25 -26.38 -1.09
CA ALA A 1028 -45.54 -26.56 -1.77
C ALA A 1028 -46.83 -26.33 -0.97
N GLU A 1029 -47.61 -25.32 -1.40
CA GLU A 1029 -49.02 -25.55 -1.73
C GLU A 1029 -49.57 -24.46 -2.67
N GLN A 1030 -50.44 -24.92 -3.57
CA GLN A 1030 -51.11 -24.15 -4.62
C GLN A 1030 -52.41 -23.50 -4.12
N ASN A 1031 -52.86 -22.51 -4.91
CA ASN A 1031 -54.22 -21.94 -5.00
C ASN A 1031 -54.60 -21.03 -3.81
N ILE A 1032 -55.20 -19.86 -4.01
CA ILE A 1032 -56.51 -19.67 -4.65
C ILE A 1032 -56.63 -18.25 -5.24
N PHE A 1033 -57.33 -18.20 -6.37
CA PHE A 1033 -57.74 -17.06 -7.17
C PHE A 1033 -58.57 -15.96 -6.46
N SER A 1034 -58.59 -14.80 -7.13
CA SER A 1034 -59.73 -13.90 -7.37
C SER A 1034 -59.94 -12.70 -6.43
N SER A 1035 -59.62 -11.50 -6.93
CA SER A 1035 -60.62 -10.65 -7.61
C SER A 1035 -60.00 -9.33 -8.08
N LEU A 1036 -59.96 -9.16 -9.40
CA LEU A 1036 -59.95 -7.85 -10.08
C LEU A 1036 -61.42 -7.37 -10.21
N PRO A 1037 -61.66 -6.06 -10.33
CA PRO A 1037 -61.77 -5.42 -11.66
C PRO A 1037 -60.93 -4.12 -11.74
N SER A 1038 -60.07 -3.89 -12.75
CA SER A 1038 -60.38 -3.36 -14.10
C SER A 1038 -61.26 -2.10 -14.09
N ALA A 1039 -60.97 -0.99 -14.78
CA ALA A 1039 -60.30 -0.77 -16.08
C ALA A 1039 -59.95 0.74 -16.20
N PHE A 1040 -58.90 1.21 -16.88
CA PHE A 1040 -58.66 1.50 -18.32
C PHE A 1040 -57.49 2.52 -18.27
N GLY A 1041 -56.48 2.64 -19.15
CA GLY A 1041 -56.08 2.01 -20.39
C GLY A 1041 -54.98 2.89 -21.04
N ILE A 1042 -54.04 2.23 -21.75
CA ILE A 1042 -53.30 2.68 -22.94
C ILE A 1042 -52.33 3.89 -22.83
N GLY A 1043 -51.06 3.67 -23.23
CA GLY A 1043 -50.24 4.72 -23.86
C GLY A 1043 -48.71 4.61 -23.68
N SER A 1044 -48.05 3.95 -24.64
CA SER A 1044 -46.62 4.01 -25.05
C SER A 1044 -45.78 5.24 -24.65
N PHE A 1045 -44.55 5.03 -24.14
CA PHE A 1045 -43.28 4.95 -24.89
C PHE A 1045 -42.17 4.32 -24.03
#